data_AF-A0AAI9WNJ2-F1
#
_entry.id   AF-A0AAI9WNJ2-F1
#
_cell.length_a   1.000
_cell.length_b   1.000
_cell.length_c   1.000
_cell.angle_alpha   90.00
_cell.angle_beta   90.00
_cell.angle_gamma   90.00
#
_symmetry.space_group_name_H-M   'P 1'
#
loop_
_entity.id
_entity.type
_entity.pdbx_description
1 polymer ?
#
loop_
_entity_poly.entity_id
_entity_poly.type
_entity_poly.pdbx_seq_one_letter_code
_entity_poly.pdbx_strand_id
1 'polypeptide(L)'
;MTKQHKLLSLAACMSAAFVASTAMAADAPAAQTSVDLPRTLDGYVAQDKAFWDYLKANHPYFKYLKEGRVVGKFTMSDRQEEWVDFGGGDKYAKNTGRKVAVTYRLPYESFLDLPNNFVGPKKCGECHPSQYEKWERSRHNKIVRFPEELTEPMVQGDLKRPLYKSQAGVLPEGINADDIFVVMGTPRTKYGFVDKWLVRGTYHIEDGGELSKATGKIVAGGNQFSRNWAEHITPEVAKKIHEWDPTFPTKLEDFGAQSSKVWGMNSYGASNRKQAMFQPGSSYCEICHTWKFDFKSQDELFAALGDAKKLRSHVVTKGVGCEECHGAGAHLYGARGAGMPSNCERCHQRFVYNENDAKANFKTPFNVYFKSFCPACGTEGSQSHYSKHYQKGMRCTTCHDPHEVTANDWASQYTVPNMKKECQDCHTTAAYFFSQGGTHSRNSCASCHMPKMGSCENFASIQRPDLAGFDNVRASHIWRILVDPEKKTINPPEGTTDRKLVSPKGWHVTKDDGRPYIDLMWSCGRTAYQDKHVVDAMGCHSPIQSKFPESMRFKDQKTIYNKVLAWQTPVKEGYAKVIADLSNIQDMLKVAKLSTADRAQVQLYAEEARLNAAKLKDDGSWGVHAPKFSKQLVDEAQTYTAQALAILNAQQKTAKK
;
A
#
# COMPACT_ATOMS: atom_id res chain seq x y z
N MET A 1 65.65 -7.78 16.40
CA MET A 1 65.24 -6.56 17.13
C MET A 1 63.73 -6.39 17.00
N THR A 2 63.07 -6.34 18.16
CA THR A 2 61.73 -5.84 18.57
C THR A 2 61.02 -4.83 17.65
N LYS A 3 59.70 -4.63 17.61
CA LYS A 3 58.50 -5.14 18.33
C LYS A 3 57.26 -4.67 17.53
N GLN A 4 56.23 -5.52 17.40
CA GLN A 4 54.87 -5.19 16.95
C GLN A 4 53.96 -5.01 18.18
N HIS A 5 53.00 -4.07 18.14
CA HIS A 5 51.91 -4.01 19.11
C HIS A 5 50.55 -4.28 18.43
N LYS A 6 49.91 -5.36 18.89
CA LYS A 6 48.47 -5.62 18.84
C LYS A 6 47.81 -4.99 20.08
N LEU A 7 46.56 -4.57 19.98
CA LEU A 7 45.68 -4.39 21.13
C LEU A 7 44.31 -5.02 20.83
N LEU A 8 43.94 -5.94 21.72
CA LEU A 8 42.74 -6.77 21.74
C LEU A 8 42.24 -6.70 23.19
N SER A 9 40.93 -6.50 23.34
CA SER A 9 40.07 -6.74 24.51
C SER A 9 40.45 -6.14 25.87
N LEU A 10 39.49 -5.45 26.49
CA LEU A 10 39.26 -5.59 27.93
C LEU A 10 37.76 -5.55 28.21
N ALA A 11 37.22 -6.72 28.55
CA ALA A 11 35.98 -6.88 29.29
C ALA A 11 36.32 -7.22 30.74
N ALA A 12 35.35 -7.01 31.62
CA ALA A 12 35.30 -7.40 33.04
C ALA A 12 36.03 -6.50 34.03
N CYS A 13 35.24 -5.75 34.81
CA CYS A 13 35.39 -5.62 36.27
C CYS A 13 34.10 -5.03 36.87
N MET A 14 33.15 -5.91 37.21
CA MET A 14 32.32 -5.74 38.41
C MET A 14 32.68 -6.88 39.34
N SER A 15 33.04 -6.56 40.59
CA SER A 15 32.65 -7.24 41.84
C SER A 15 33.65 -6.97 42.96
N ALA A 16 33.12 -6.69 44.14
CA ALA A 16 33.73 -6.80 45.47
C ALA A 16 34.62 -5.65 45.96
N ALA A 17 33.99 -4.69 46.67
CA ALA A 17 34.49 -4.22 47.95
C ALA A 17 33.32 -3.69 48.81
N PHE A 18 32.65 -4.59 49.52
CA PHE A 18 31.89 -4.30 50.73
C PHE A 18 32.74 -4.78 51.91
N VAL A 19 33.17 -3.91 52.82
CA VAL A 19 33.15 -4.09 54.28
C VAL A 19 33.35 -2.72 54.97
N ALA A 20 32.49 -2.45 55.95
CA ALA A 20 32.61 -1.53 57.09
C ALA A 20 32.46 0.00 56.87
N SER A 21 31.23 0.48 57.10
CA SER A 21 30.97 1.34 58.26
C SER A 21 29.46 1.42 58.53
N THR A 22 28.98 0.59 59.47
CA THR A 22 27.67 0.73 60.10
C THR A 22 27.76 1.76 61.23
N ALA A 23 27.16 2.94 61.07
CA ALA A 23 26.54 3.68 62.16
C ALA A 23 25.69 4.83 61.58
N MET A 24 24.46 4.95 62.11
CA MET A 24 23.47 6.02 61.92
C MET A 24 22.59 5.91 60.67
N ALA A 25 21.58 5.05 60.80
CA ALA A 25 20.30 5.22 60.13
C ALA A 25 19.47 6.26 60.89
N ALA A 26 18.91 7.25 60.19
CA ALA A 26 17.58 7.80 60.43
C ALA A 26 17.21 8.79 59.32
N ASP A 27 16.06 8.53 58.69
CA ASP A 27 15.17 9.45 57.98
C ASP A 27 15.65 10.18 56.71
N ALA A 28 15.62 9.44 55.60
CA ALA A 28 15.16 10.01 54.32
C ALA A 28 14.35 8.93 53.57
N PRO A 29 13.09 9.20 53.16
CA PRO A 29 12.42 8.28 52.25
C PRO A 29 13.22 8.28 50.94
N ALA A 30 13.77 7.12 50.60
CA ALA A 30 14.36 6.91 49.29
C ALA A 30 13.26 7.17 48.25
N ALA A 31 13.32 8.32 47.58
CA ALA A 31 12.56 8.54 46.36
C ALA A 31 13.05 7.50 45.36
N GLN A 32 12.38 6.35 45.31
CA GLN A 32 12.38 5.49 44.14
C GLN A 32 11.79 6.33 43.02
N THR A 33 12.65 7.05 42.31
CA THR A 33 12.33 7.58 40.99
C THR A 33 12.06 6.36 40.12
N SER A 34 10.81 5.93 40.04
CA SER A 34 10.38 4.93 39.09
C SER A 34 10.69 5.50 37.71
N VAL A 35 11.71 4.97 37.04
CA VAL A 35 11.95 5.28 35.65
C VAL A 35 10.76 4.72 34.89
N ASP A 36 9.94 5.59 34.32
CA ASP A 36 8.79 5.18 33.52
C ASP A 36 9.32 4.60 32.20
N LEU A 37 9.42 3.27 32.14
CA LEU A 37 9.93 2.57 30.97
C LEU A 37 8.86 2.59 29.86
N PRO A 38 9.25 2.70 28.58
CA PRO A 38 8.30 2.60 27.48
C PRO A 38 7.47 1.31 27.57
N ARG A 39 6.16 1.40 27.29
CA ARG A 39 5.26 0.25 27.29
C ARG A 39 5.72 -0.78 26.26
N THR A 40 5.86 -2.03 26.70
CA THR A 40 6.19 -3.17 25.84
C THR A 40 4.98 -3.62 25.03
N LEU A 41 5.21 -4.44 23.99
CA LEU A 41 4.13 -5.07 23.22
C LEU A 41 3.13 -5.81 24.13
N ASP A 42 3.62 -6.57 25.10
CA ASP A 42 2.80 -7.30 26.06
C ASP A 42 2.01 -6.37 27.00
N GLY A 43 2.60 -5.22 27.35
CA GLY A 43 1.90 -4.18 28.09
C GLY A 43 0.68 -3.64 27.33
N TYR A 44 0.77 -3.49 26.00
CA TYR A 44 -0.40 -3.10 25.19
C TYR A 44 -1.43 -4.22 25.11
N VAL A 45 -1.02 -5.49 24.96
CA VAL A 45 -1.95 -6.62 24.97
C VAL A 45 -2.71 -6.69 26.29
N ALA A 46 -2.01 -6.55 27.42
CA ALA A 46 -2.61 -6.60 28.74
C ALA A 46 -3.56 -5.43 29.03
N GLN A 47 -3.26 -4.22 28.52
CA GLN A 47 -4.07 -3.02 28.74
C GLN A 47 -5.53 -3.16 28.28
N ASP A 48 -5.78 -3.91 27.20
CA ASP A 48 -7.10 -4.00 26.57
C ASP A 48 -8.11 -4.81 27.39
N LYS A 49 -7.65 -5.52 28.43
CA LYS A 49 -8.46 -6.46 29.22
C LYS A 49 -9.70 -5.80 29.85
N ALA A 50 -9.53 -4.65 30.51
CA ALA A 50 -10.63 -3.98 31.20
C ALA A 50 -11.73 -3.54 30.21
N PHE A 51 -11.33 -3.06 29.05
CA PHE A 51 -12.26 -2.67 27.99
C PHE A 51 -13.01 -3.89 27.42
N TRP A 52 -12.32 -5.01 27.20
CA TRP A 52 -12.96 -6.27 26.82
C TRP A 52 -13.98 -6.78 27.84
N ASP A 53 -13.65 -6.74 29.13
CA ASP A 53 -14.56 -7.18 30.19
C ASP A 53 -15.81 -6.30 30.21
N TYR A 54 -15.66 -4.98 30.04
CA TYR A 54 -16.79 -4.06 29.89
C TYR A 54 -17.66 -4.43 28.67
N LEU A 55 -17.06 -4.68 27.51
CA LEU A 55 -17.82 -5.00 26.29
C LEU A 55 -18.59 -6.31 26.43
N LYS A 56 -18.02 -7.34 27.04
CA LYS A 56 -18.70 -8.62 27.30
C LYS A 56 -19.93 -8.47 28.18
N ALA A 57 -19.88 -7.54 29.13
CA ALA A 57 -20.99 -7.25 30.03
C ALA A 57 -22.07 -6.37 29.38
N ASN A 58 -21.69 -5.42 28.52
CA ASN A 58 -22.56 -4.30 28.14
C ASN A 58 -22.92 -4.21 26.65
N HIS A 59 -22.16 -4.82 25.74
CA HIS A 59 -22.41 -4.66 24.31
C HIS A 59 -23.68 -5.42 23.87
N PRO A 60 -24.59 -4.81 23.08
CA PRO A 60 -25.87 -5.44 22.68
C PRO A 60 -25.72 -6.80 22.03
N TYR A 61 -24.67 -7.02 21.22
CA TYR A 61 -24.32 -8.34 20.66
C TYR A 61 -24.52 -9.50 21.63
N PHE A 62 -24.06 -9.39 22.88
CA PHE A 62 -24.15 -10.47 23.86
C PHE A 62 -25.59 -10.72 24.34
N LYS A 63 -26.46 -9.70 24.29
CA LYS A 63 -27.89 -9.86 24.50
C LYS A 63 -28.53 -10.63 23.34
N TYR A 64 -28.28 -10.22 22.09
CA TYR A 64 -28.74 -10.96 20.92
C TYR A 64 -28.27 -12.42 20.94
N LEU A 65 -27.03 -12.67 21.37
CA LEU A 65 -26.44 -14.00 21.48
C LEU A 65 -27.19 -14.87 22.49
N LYS A 66 -27.44 -14.35 23.70
CA LYS A 66 -28.21 -15.04 24.75
C LYS A 66 -29.64 -15.37 24.31
N GLU A 67 -30.23 -14.49 23.51
CA GLU A 67 -31.60 -14.63 23.00
C GLU A 67 -31.70 -15.45 21.70
N GLY A 68 -30.60 -15.99 21.18
CA GLY A 68 -30.59 -16.78 19.95
C GLY A 68 -30.88 -15.97 18.67
N ARG A 69 -30.67 -14.65 18.70
CA ARG A 69 -30.96 -13.71 17.59
C ARG A 69 -29.72 -13.32 16.76
N VAL A 70 -28.66 -14.14 16.81
CA VAL A 70 -27.42 -13.94 16.03
C VAL A 70 -27.40 -14.89 14.85
N VAL A 71 -27.18 -14.35 13.65
CA VAL A 71 -26.97 -15.13 12.42
C VAL A 71 -25.48 -15.07 12.03
N GLY A 72 -24.81 -16.22 12.15
CA GLY A 72 -23.38 -16.38 11.92
C GLY A 72 -22.56 -16.40 13.21
N LYS A 73 -21.37 -17.01 13.15
CA LYS A 73 -20.47 -17.15 14.31
C LYS A 73 -19.56 -15.94 14.44
N PHE A 74 -19.58 -15.27 15.59
CA PHE A 74 -18.63 -14.18 15.83
C PHE A 74 -17.37 -14.71 16.52
N THR A 75 -16.20 -14.39 15.99
CA THR A 75 -14.90 -14.67 16.60
C THR A 75 -14.41 -13.42 17.33
N MET A 76 -13.80 -13.59 18.50
CA MET A 76 -13.22 -12.48 19.25
C MET A 76 -11.86 -12.15 18.66
N SER A 77 -11.65 -10.89 18.27
CA SER A 77 -10.39 -10.44 17.66
C SER A 77 -9.76 -9.34 18.50
N ASP A 78 -8.74 -9.71 19.26
CA ASP A 78 -8.06 -8.88 20.25
C ASP A 78 -6.66 -8.44 19.78
N ARG A 79 -5.94 -7.71 20.64
CA ARG A 79 -4.55 -7.30 20.36
C ARG A 79 -3.57 -8.46 20.28
N GLN A 80 -3.82 -9.59 20.95
CA GLN A 80 -2.93 -10.74 20.86
C GLN A 80 -3.00 -11.34 19.45
N GLU A 81 -4.21 -11.56 18.94
CA GLU A 81 -4.40 -12.02 17.56
C GLU A 81 -3.84 -11.01 16.55
N GLU A 82 -4.23 -9.73 16.65
CA GLU A 82 -3.92 -8.73 15.62
C GLU A 82 -2.48 -8.18 15.68
N TRP A 83 -1.91 -8.00 16.89
CA TRP A 83 -0.62 -7.30 17.02
C TRP A 83 0.54 -8.28 17.11
N VAL A 84 0.33 -9.47 17.69
CA VAL A 84 1.39 -10.44 17.95
C VAL A 84 1.36 -11.57 16.93
N ASP A 85 0.23 -12.26 16.81
CA ASP A 85 0.17 -13.51 16.04
C ASP A 85 0.04 -13.22 14.53
N PHE A 86 -0.62 -12.11 14.19
CA PHE A 86 -0.86 -11.69 12.82
C PHE A 86 0.42 -11.49 12.00
N GLY A 87 0.30 -11.71 10.69
CA GLY A 87 1.40 -11.49 9.75
C GLY A 87 2.56 -12.48 9.92
N GLY A 88 2.34 -13.61 10.61
CA GLY A 88 3.37 -14.62 10.85
C GLY A 88 4.30 -14.27 12.02
N GLY A 89 3.87 -13.42 12.95
CA GLY A 89 4.63 -13.11 14.16
C GLY A 89 4.82 -14.33 15.06
N ASP A 90 3.81 -15.21 15.14
CA ASP A 90 3.86 -16.52 15.80
C ASP A 90 4.99 -17.41 15.24
N LYS A 91 5.08 -17.50 13.91
CA LYS A 91 6.11 -18.26 13.19
C LYS A 91 7.48 -17.62 13.32
N TYR A 92 7.56 -16.29 13.26
CA TYR A 92 8.81 -15.57 13.47
C TYR A 92 9.34 -15.84 14.89
N ALA A 93 8.47 -15.76 15.90
CA ALA A 93 8.82 -16.05 17.28
C ALA A 93 9.26 -17.52 17.45
N LYS A 94 8.53 -18.47 16.87
CA LYS A 94 8.92 -19.89 16.88
C LYS A 94 10.30 -20.12 16.26
N ASN A 95 10.61 -19.43 15.16
CA ASN A 95 11.85 -19.65 14.40
C ASN A 95 13.06 -18.89 14.97
N THR A 96 12.85 -17.81 15.72
CA THR A 96 13.94 -16.91 16.18
C THR A 96 14.02 -16.74 17.70
N GLY A 97 13.01 -17.20 18.43
CA GLY A 97 12.83 -16.94 19.87
C GLY A 97 12.37 -15.51 20.20
N ARG A 98 12.05 -14.67 19.21
CA ARG A 98 11.74 -13.25 19.41
C ARG A 98 10.26 -12.95 19.15
N LYS A 99 9.55 -12.50 20.18
CA LYS A 99 8.19 -11.96 20.05
C LYS A 99 8.25 -10.61 19.33
N VAL A 100 7.43 -10.45 18.29
CA VAL A 100 7.43 -9.25 17.43
C VAL A 100 6.02 -8.88 17.02
N ALA A 101 5.78 -7.60 16.75
CA ALA A 101 4.60 -7.13 16.05
C ALA A 101 4.96 -6.81 14.60
N VAL A 102 4.68 -7.74 13.69
CA VAL A 102 5.13 -7.66 12.28
C VAL A 102 4.34 -6.60 11.51
N THR A 103 3.02 -6.56 11.72
CA THR A 103 2.10 -5.79 10.87
C THR A 103 1.50 -4.60 11.61
N TYR A 104 0.91 -4.84 12.79
CA TYR A 104 0.03 -3.92 13.48
C TYR A 104 0.59 -3.60 14.86
N ARG A 105 0.84 -2.32 15.13
CA ARG A 105 1.30 -1.82 16.44
C ARG A 105 1.15 -0.31 16.55
N LEU A 106 1.04 0.18 17.77
CA LEU A 106 1.14 1.61 18.08
C LEU A 106 2.57 1.97 18.51
N PRO A 107 3.09 3.15 18.09
CA PRO A 107 4.33 3.69 18.63
C PRO A 107 4.15 4.43 19.97
N TYR A 108 2.92 4.89 20.26
CA TYR A 108 2.57 5.75 21.40
C TYR A 108 1.21 5.37 22.01
N GLU A 109 0.49 6.34 22.55
CA GLU A 109 -0.76 6.19 23.30
C GLU A 109 -1.90 5.55 22.48
N SER A 110 -2.55 4.58 23.10
CA SER A 110 -3.88 4.08 22.72
C SER A 110 -4.95 5.09 23.14
N PHE A 111 -6.17 5.03 22.58
CA PHE A 111 -7.30 5.79 23.15
C PHE A 111 -7.67 5.35 24.58
N LEU A 112 -7.16 4.22 25.05
CA LEU A 112 -7.31 3.73 26.44
C LEU A 112 -6.31 4.37 27.41
N ASP A 113 -5.34 5.15 26.92
CA ASP A 113 -4.41 5.91 27.75
C ASP A 113 -5.07 7.22 28.18
N LEU A 114 -5.56 7.24 29.43
CA LEU A 114 -6.30 8.37 30.01
C LEU A 114 -5.75 8.69 31.42
N PRO A 115 -5.52 9.97 31.75
CA PRO A 115 -5.54 11.11 30.82
C PRO A 115 -4.37 11.05 29.83
N ASN A 116 -4.58 11.60 28.63
CA ASN A 116 -3.54 11.82 27.62
C ASN A 116 -3.26 13.31 27.42
N ASN A 117 -2.20 13.60 26.66
CA ASN A 117 -1.74 14.96 26.40
C ASN A 117 -2.08 15.43 24.98
N PHE A 118 -3.09 14.84 24.32
CA PHE A 118 -3.55 15.34 23.04
C PHE A 118 -4.25 16.68 23.21
N VAL A 119 -3.87 17.67 22.40
CA VAL A 119 -4.45 19.03 22.41
C VAL A 119 -5.37 19.28 21.22
N GLY A 120 -5.35 18.38 20.23
CA GLY A 120 -6.17 18.46 19.04
C GLY A 120 -5.53 19.29 17.92
N PRO A 121 -5.79 18.94 16.65
CA PRO A 121 -5.12 19.55 15.50
C PRO A 121 -5.42 21.04 15.34
N LYS A 122 -6.58 21.52 15.79
CA LYS A 122 -6.93 22.95 15.78
C LYS A 122 -5.95 23.77 16.61
N LYS A 123 -5.51 23.24 17.77
CA LYS A 123 -4.53 23.89 18.62
C LYS A 123 -3.16 24.00 17.94
N CYS A 124 -2.77 22.97 17.19
CA CYS A 124 -1.56 23.03 16.35
C CYS A 124 -1.70 24.09 15.23
N GLY A 125 -2.90 24.19 14.63
CA GLY A 125 -3.23 25.13 13.56
C GLY A 125 -3.16 26.60 13.97
N GLU A 126 -3.31 26.93 15.26
CA GLU A 126 -3.13 28.30 15.77
C GLU A 126 -1.74 28.87 15.43
N CYS A 127 -0.69 28.04 15.49
CA CYS A 127 0.69 28.42 15.17
C CYS A 127 1.16 27.93 13.78
N HIS A 128 0.53 26.88 13.23
CA HIS A 128 0.93 26.23 11.99
C HIS A 128 -0.21 26.19 10.95
N PRO A 129 -0.75 27.35 10.54
CA PRO A 129 -1.94 27.40 9.67
C PRO A 129 -1.67 26.79 8.29
N SER A 130 -0.49 26.96 7.71
CA SER A 130 -0.18 26.41 6.38
C SER A 130 -0.27 24.88 6.33
N GLN A 131 0.28 24.20 7.34
CA GLN A 131 0.21 22.75 7.46
C GLN A 131 -1.20 22.29 7.80
N TYR A 132 -1.88 23.01 8.70
CA TYR A 132 -3.27 22.71 9.09
C TYR A 132 -4.22 22.76 7.89
N GLU A 133 -4.18 23.81 7.07
CA GLU A 133 -5.04 23.97 5.90
C GLU A 133 -4.84 22.87 4.84
N LYS A 134 -3.59 22.41 4.65
CA LYS A 134 -3.28 21.27 3.77
C LYS A 134 -3.80 19.96 4.35
N TRP A 135 -3.55 19.72 5.64
CA TRP A 135 -3.96 18.51 6.33
C TRP A 135 -5.48 18.39 6.43
N GLU A 136 -6.18 19.48 6.74
CA GLU A 136 -7.61 19.50 7.02
C GLU A 136 -8.43 19.06 5.80
N ARG A 137 -8.01 19.45 4.59
CA ARG A 137 -8.63 19.02 3.34
C ARG A 137 -8.20 17.63 2.87
N SER A 138 -7.25 16.99 3.54
CA SER A 138 -6.72 15.70 3.13
C SER A 138 -7.55 14.51 3.63
N ARG A 139 -7.43 13.36 2.97
CA ARG A 139 -8.07 12.13 3.47
C ARG A 139 -7.47 11.60 4.77
N HIS A 140 -6.31 12.07 5.21
CA HIS A 140 -5.83 11.76 6.56
C HIS A 140 -6.80 12.30 7.62
N ASN A 141 -7.25 13.54 7.48
CA ASN A 141 -8.29 14.11 8.33
C ASN A 141 -9.65 13.45 8.08
N LYS A 142 -10.07 13.33 6.81
CA LYS A 142 -11.43 12.90 6.45
C LYS A 142 -11.71 11.38 6.60
N ILE A 143 -10.75 10.57 7.02
CA ILE A 143 -10.94 9.10 7.09
C ILE A 143 -11.84 8.66 8.25
N VAL A 144 -11.89 9.42 9.35
CA VAL A 144 -12.78 9.20 10.50
C VAL A 144 -13.67 10.42 10.65
N ARG A 145 -14.99 10.23 10.53
CA ARG A 145 -15.95 11.32 10.56
C ARG A 145 -17.17 10.96 11.38
N PHE A 146 -17.76 11.95 12.04
CA PHE A 146 -19.07 11.81 12.67
C PHE A 146 -20.16 11.82 11.59
N PRO A 147 -21.29 11.12 11.79
CA PRO A 147 -22.44 11.10 10.90
C PRO A 147 -22.82 12.45 10.27
N GLU A 148 -22.91 13.49 11.11
CA GLU A 148 -23.29 14.84 10.71
C GLU A 148 -22.29 15.53 9.76
N GLU A 149 -21.07 15.00 9.64
CA GLU A 149 -20.02 15.52 8.76
C GLU A 149 -20.03 14.89 7.36
N LEU A 150 -20.93 13.93 7.09
CA LEU A 150 -21.04 13.27 5.79
C LEU A 150 -21.89 14.06 4.81
N THR A 151 -21.39 15.25 4.48
CA THR A 151 -22.05 16.24 3.62
C THR A 151 -21.58 16.18 2.16
N GLU A 152 -20.71 15.23 1.80
CA GLU A 152 -20.26 15.06 0.42
C GLU A 152 -21.44 14.90 -0.58
N PRO A 153 -21.31 15.38 -1.83
CA PRO A 153 -22.45 15.56 -2.73
C PRO A 153 -23.31 14.32 -3.01
N MET A 154 -22.72 13.12 -2.89
CA MET A 154 -23.43 11.86 -3.09
C MET A 154 -24.17 11.36 -1.84
N VAL A 155 -23.75 11.76 -0.62
CA VAL A 155 -24.36 11.34 0.64
C VAL A 155 -25.40 12.36 1.12
N GLN A 156 -25.11 13.66 1.02
CA GLN A 156 -26.03 14.75 1.37
C GLN A 156 -26.59 14.65 2.81
N GLY A 157 -25.79 14.16 3.76
CA GLY A 157 -26.20 13.98 5.15
C GLY A 157 -27.11 12.76 5.41
N ASP A 158 -27.62 12.10 4.38
CA ASP A 158 -28.43 10.88 4.52
C ASP A 158 -27.55 9.63 4.35
N LEU A 159 -27.18 9.02 5.49
CA LEU A 159 -26.33 7.83 5.53
C LEU A 159 -26.98 6.58 4.94
N LYS A 160 -28.30 6.57 4.72
CA LYS A 160 -29.05 5.46 4.14
C LYS A 160 -29.32 5.67 2.65
N ARG A 161 -29.09 6.87 2.13
CA ARG A 161 -29.31 7.22 0.73
C ARG A 161 -28.61 6.23 -0.19
N PRO A 162 -29.32 5.68 -1.20
CA PRO A 162 -28.71 4.89 -2.26
C PRO A 162 -27.56 5.66 -2.94
N LEU A 163 -26.38 5.05 -3.00
CA LEU A 163 -25.19 5.66 -3.59
C LEU A 163 -24.90 5.11 -4.99
N TYR A 164 -24.56 6.03 -5.89
CA TYR A 164 -24.16 5.77 -7.27
C TYR A 164 -25.20 4.99 -8.06
N LYS A 165 -24.87 3.79 -8.57
CA LYS A 165 -25.75 2.96 -9.41
C LYS A 165 -26.29 1.76 -8.62
N SER A 166 -26.40 1.90 -7.31
CA SER A 166 -26.75 0.82 -6.39
C SER A 166 -27.76 1.26 -5.35
N GLN A 167 -28.35 0.29 -4.65
CA GLN A 167 -29.22 0.54 -3.49
C GLN A 167 -28.43 0.58 -2.16
N ALA A 168 -27.10 0.45 -2.20
CA ALA A 168 -26.27 0.49 -1.01
C ALA A 168 -26.08 1.93 -0.52
N GLY A 169 -26.37 2.17 0.76
CA GLY A 169 -26.01 3.40 1.46
C GLY A 169 -24.66 3.31 2.17
N VAL A 170 -24.30 4.36 2.90
CA VAL A 170 -23.10 4.36 3.78
C VAL A 170 -23.27 3.34 4.90
N LEU A 171 -24.44 3.34 5.54
CA LEU A 171 -24.79 2.41 6.61
C LEU A 171 -25.67 1.27 6.10
N PRO A 172 -25.47 0.04 6.58
CA PRO A 172 -26.27 -1.11 6.19
C PRO A 172 -27.63 -1.13 6.89
N GLU A 173 -28.51 -2.08 6.53
CA GLU A 173 -29.84 -2.27 7.12
C GLU A 173 -29.81 -2.24 8.66
N GLY A 174 -30.79 -1.55 9.26
CA GLY A 174 -31.00 -1.51 10.71
C GLY A 174 -29.91 -0.84 11.57
N ILE A 175 -28.89 -0.21 10.96
CA ILE A 175 -27.89 0.62 11.64
C ILE A 175 -28.13 2.11 11.36
N ASN A 176 -28.43 2.91 12.37
CA ASN A 176 -28.75 4.34 12.22
C ASN A 176 -27.59 5.25 12.66
N ALA A 177 -27.69 6.54 12.36
CA ALA A 177 -26.65 7.53 12.72
C ALA A 177 -26.39 7.61 14.23
N ASP A 178 -27.42 7.42 15.06
CA ASP A 178 -27.33 7.42 16.52
C ASP A 178 -26.78 6.10 17.09
N ASP A 179 -26.69 5.04 16.28
CA ASP A 179 -26.12 3.74 16.67
C ASP A 179 -24.59 3.73 16.60
N ILE A 180 -24.01 4.67 15.87
CA ILE A 180 -22.59 4.65 15.54
C ILE A 180 -21.81 5.73 16.28
N PHE A 181 -20.54 5.47 16.58
CA PHE A 181 -19.63 6.51 17.02
C PHE A 181 -19.12 7.32 15.81
N VAL A 182 -18.58 6.62 14.80
CA VAL A 182 -17.96 7.23 13.61
C VAL A 182 -18.23 6.40 12.36
N VAL A 183 -18.25 7.09 11.21
CA VAL A 183 -18.07 6.48 9.90
C VAL A 183 -16.57 6.45 9.55
N MET A 184 -16.16 5.33 9.00
CA MET A 184 -14.81 5.05 8.54
C MET A 184 -14.77 5.05 7.02
N GLY A 185 -13.99 5.93 6.41
CA GLY A 185 -13.81 5.95 4.96
C GLY A 185 -14.20 7.27 4.30
N THR A 186 -14.06 7.26 2.97
CA THR A 186 -14.33 8.40 2.10
C THR A 186 -14.98 7.90 0.81
N PRO A 187 -15.60 8.79 0.01
CA PRO A 187 -16.20 8.40 -1.26
C PRO A 187 -15.19 7.77 -2.21
N ARG A 188 -13.88 7.88 -1.95
CA ARG A 188 -12.82 7.33 -2.80
C ARG A 188 -12.91 5.82 -3.02
N THR A 189 -13.34 5.04 -2.02
CA THR A 189 -13.24 3.57 -2.12
C THR A 189 -14.36 2.85 -1.39
N LYS A 190 -14.56 3.16 -0.10
CA LYS A 190 -15.45 2.37 0.75
C LYS A 190 -15.82 3.16 2.01
N TYR A 191 -16.92 2.74 2.61
CA TYR A 191 -17.30 3.11 3.96
C TYR A 191 -17.49 1.88 4.85
N GLY A 192 -17.25 2.06 6.13
CA GLY A 192 -17.69 1.19 7.21
C GLY A 192 -18.02 2.04 8.44
N PHE A 193 -18.31 1.42 9.57
CA PHE A 193 -18.65 2.14 10.79
C PHE A 193 -18.04 1.49 12.03
N VAL A 194 -17.96 2.28 13.10
CA VAL A 194 -17.69 1.82 14.47
C VAL A 194 -18.93 2.18 15.28
N ASP A 195 -19.51 1.22 15.98
CA ASP A 195 -20.70 1.46 16.79
C ASP A 195 -20.38 2.31 18.04
N LYS A 196 -21.42 2.74 18.75
CA LYS A 196 -21.30 3.58 19.94
C LYS A 196 -20.73 2.88 21.19
N TRP A 197 -20.34 1.61 21.08
CA TRP A 197 -19.51 0.91 22.07
C TRP A 197 -18.05 0.79 21.61
N LEU A 198 -17.69 1.52 20.55
CA LEU A 198 -16.37 1.50 19.92
C LEU A 198 -16.00 0.12 19.35
N VAL A 199 -16.99 -0.69 18.97
CA VAL A 199 -16.79 -1.98 18.29
C VAL A 199 -16.98 -1.80 16.79
N ARG A 200 -16.13 -2.49 16.01
CA ARG A 200 -16.18 -2.44 14.56
C ARG A 200 -17.50 -3.02 14.04
N GLY A 201 -18.16 -2.29 13.15
CA GLY A 201 -19.37 -2.74 12.47
C GLY A 201 -19.09 -3.84 11.45
N THR A 202 -19.10 -5.10 11.88
CA THR A 202 -18.97 -6.31 11.03
C THR A 202 -20.30 -6.98 10.73
N TYR A 203 -21.40 -6.24 10.93
CA TYR A 203 -22.75 -6.76 10.96
C TYR A 203 -23.77 -5.73 10.46
N HIS A 204 -25.00 -6.19 10.27
CA HIS A 204 -26.20 -5.38 10.08
C HIS A 204 -27.36 -5.97 10.88
N ILE A 205 -28.50 -5.28 10.95
CA ILE A 205 -29.71 -5.76 11.64
C ILE A 205 -30.80 -6.03 10.62
N GLU A 206 -31.39 -7.23 10.66
CA GLU A 206 -32.48 -7.67 9.79
C GLU A 206 -33.83 -7.73 10.53
N ASP A 207 -34.87 -8.13 9.80
CA ASP A 207 -36.26 -8.32 10.27
C ASP A 207 -36.90 -6.99 10.73
N GLY A 208 -36.56 -5.89 10.04
CA GLY A 208 -37.04 -4.55 10.38
C GLY A 208 -36.51 -4.03 11.73
N GLY A 209 -35.49 -4.68 12.30
CA GLY A 209 -34.91 -4.33 13.58
C GLY A 209 -33.93 -3.16 13.52
N GLU A 210 -33.61 -2.63 14.70
CA GLU A 210 -32.65 -1.55 14.89
C GLU A 210 -31.72 -1.87 16.08
N LEU A 211 -30.44 -1.51 15.95
CA LEU A 211 -29.46 -1.75 17.03
C LEU A 211 -29.82 -0.98 18.30
N SER A 212 -30.22 0.30 18.19
CA SER A 212 -30.62 1.16 19.31
C SER A 212 -31.77 0.60 20.13
N LYS A 213 -32.73 -0.03 19.44
CA LYS A 213 -33.93 -0.64 20.05
C LYS A 213 -33.69 -2.08 20.49
N ALA A 214 -32.52 -2.65 20.17
CA ALA A 214 -32.18 -4.05 20.38
C ALA A 214 -33.20 -5.04 19.77
N THR A 215 -33.82 -4.69 18.65
CA THR A 215 -34.83 -5.50 17.94
C THR A 215 -34.26 -6.25 16.73
N GLY A 216 -35.04 -7.15 16.13
CA GLY A 216 -34.64 -7.92 14.94
C GLY A 216 -33.52 -8.94 15.20
N LYS A 217 -32.69 -9.21 14.18
CA LYS A 217 -31.55 -10.14 14.27
C LYS A 217 -30.26 -9.45 13.87
N ILE A 218 -29.18 -9.72 14.62
CA ILE A 218 -27.84 -9.29 14.22
C ILE A 218 -27.24 -10.32 13.27
N VAL A 219 -26.81 -9.87 12.10
CA VAL A 219 -26.39 -10.73 11.00
C VAL A 219 -24.97 -10.40 10.59
N ALA A 220 -24.12 -11.43 10.51
CA ALA A 220 -22.75 -11.31 10.07
C ALA A 220 -22.64 -10.82 8.61
N GLY A 221 -21.80 -9.82 8.36
CA GLY A 221 -21.53 -9.31 7.01
C GLY A 221 -22.49 -8.22 6.56
N GLY A 222 -22.50 -7.95 5.25
CA GLY A 222 -23.31 -6.88 4.64
C GLY A 222 -23.06 -5.51 5.25
N ASN A 223 -21.79 -5.19 5.52
CA ASN A 223 -21.41 -4.15 6.47
C ASN A 223 -20.43 -3.10 5.90
N GLN A 224 -19.93 -3.30 4.68
CA GLN A 224 -18.97 -2.40 4.04
C GLN A 224 -19.50 -1.93 2.69
N PHE A 225 -19.82 -0.64 2.57
CA PHE A 225 -20.10 -0.03 1.28
C PHE A 225 -18.86 -0.08 0.39
N SER A 226 -19.02 -0.52 -0.86
CA SER A 226 -17.97 -0.61 -1.88
C SER A 226 -18.31 0.30 -3.06
N ARG A 227 -17.51 1.35 -3.28
CA ARG A 227 -17.70 2.22 -4.45
C ARG A 227 -17.46 1.47 -5.75
N ASN A 228 -16.42 0.63 -5.81
CA ASN A 228 -16.09 -0.09 -7.03
C ASN A 228 -17.27 -0.93 -7.50
N TRP A 229 -17.90 -1.62 -6.56
CA TRP A 229 -19.03 -2.48 -6.85
C TRP A 229 -20.31 -1.69 -7.12
N ALA A 230 -20.57 -0.63 -6.34
CA ALA A 230 -21.75 0.22 -6.47
C ALA A 230 -21.78 1.06 -7.76
N GLU A 231 -20.62 1.46 -8.30
CA GLU A 231 -20.55 2.40 -9.43
C GLU A 231 -20.08 1.75 -10.74
N HIS A 232 -19.15 0.78 -10.67
CA HIS A 232 -18.40 0.33 -11.85
C HIS A 232 -18.62 -1.15 -12.19
N ILE A 233 -18.60 -2.05 -11.21
CA ILE A 233 -18.94 -3.46 -11.43
C ILE A 233 -20.45 -3.60 -11.33
N THR A 234 -21.18 -3.03 -12.30
CA THR A 234 -22.64 -3.22 -12.43
C THR A 234 -22.95 -4.65 -12.89
N PRO A 235 -24.20 -5.12 -12.82
CA PRO A 235 -24.57 -6.44 -13.37
C PRO A 235 -24.16 -6.63 -14.84
N GLU A 236 -24.22 -5.58 -15.67
CA GLU A 236 -23.81 -5.60 -17.07
C GLU A 236 -22.30 -5.76 -17.20
N VAL A 237 -21.52 -5.02 -16.40
CA VAL A 237 -20.06 -5.14 -16.39
C VAL A 237 -19.63 -6.50 -15.85
N ALA A 238 -20.31 -7.04 -14.84
CA ALA A 238 -20.07 -8.38 -14.31
C ALA A 238 -20.27 -9.46 -15.40
N LYS A 239 -21.34 -9.35 -16.20
CA LYS A 239 -21.56 -10.23 -17.37
C LYS A 239 -20.45 -10.08 -18.41
N LYS A 240 -20.02 -8.86 -18.73
CA LYS A 240 -18.90 -8.63 -19.65
C LYS A 240 -17.59 -9.25 -19.14
N ILE A 241 -17.34 -9.21 -17.83
CA ILE A 241 -16.19 -9.88 -17.24
C ILE A 241 -16.36 -11.40 -17.32
N HIS A 242 -17.57 -11.92 -17.06
CA HIS A 242 -17.90 -13.34 -17.13
C HIS A 242 -17.68 -13.93 -18.54
N GLU A 243 -17.93 -13.16 -19.60
CA GLU A 243 -17.60 -13.55 -20.98
C GLU A 243 -16.09 -13.78 -21.19
N TRP A 244 -15.24 -13.05 -20.46
CA TRP A 244 -13.79 -13.23 -20.49
C TRP A 244 -13.32 -14.33 -19.51
N ASP A 245 -13.91 -14.39 -18.32
CA ASP A 245 -13.63 -15.38 -17.28
C ASP A 245 -14.96 -15.96 -16.74
N PRO A 246 -15.39 -17.15 -17.19
CA PRO A 246 -16.66 -17.77 -16.78
C PRO A 246 -16.78 -18.07 -15.29
N THR A 247 -15.72 -17.91 -14.50
CA THR A 247 -15.79 -18.04 -13.03
C THR A 247 -16.22 -16.74 -12.34
N PHE A 248 -16.33 -15.62 -13.08
CA PHE A 248 -16.68 -14.33 -12.50
C PHE A 248 -18.17 -14.30 -12.09
N PRO A 249 -18.49 -13.85 -10.86
CA PRO A 249 -19.87 -13.85 -10.38
C PRO A 249 -20.74 -12.83 -11.14
N THR A 250 -22.00 -13.20 -11.43
CA THR A 250 -22.93 -12.32 -12.16
C THR A 250 -24.21 -12.01 -11.38
N LYS A 251 -24.53 -12.80 -10.36
CA LYS A 251 -25.65 -12.59 -9.43
C LYS A 251 -25.13 -12.43 -8.00
N LEU A 252 -25.94 -11.82 -7.12
CA LEU A 252 -25.53 -11.54 -5.73
C LEU A 252 -25.09 -12.81 -5.00
N GLU A 253 -25.83 -13.90 -5.14
CA GLU A 253 -25.52 -15.19 -4.52
C GLU A 253 -24.16 -15.76 -4.94
N ASP A 254 -23.70 -15.47 -6.16
CA ASP A 254 -22.43 -15.97 -6.71
C ASP A 254 -21.20 -15.32 -6.05
N PHE A 255 -21.34 -14.13 -5.45
CA PHE A 255 -20.25 -13.47 -4.69
C PHE A 255 -19.96 -14.19 -3.36
N GLY A 256 -20.82 -15.13 -2.95
CA GLY A 256 -20.58 -16.03 -1.83
C GLY A 256 -20.32 -15.30 -0.51
N ALA A 257 -19.19 -15.61 0.12
CA ALA A 257 -18.82 -15.08 1.43
C ALA A 257 -18.71 -13.54 1.48
N GLN A 258 -18.42 -12.89 0.35
CA GLN A 258 -18.28 -11.44 0.24
C GLN A 258 -19.59 -10.74 -0.16
N SER A 259 -20.66 -11.50 -0.39
CA SER A 259 -21.94 -10.94 -0.80
C SER A 259 -22.68 -10.23 0.35
N SER A 260 -23.86 -9.69 0.04
CA SER A 260 -24.90 -9.27 0.96
C SER A 260 -26.26 -9.34 0.25
N LYS A 261 -27.31 -8.74 0.83
CA LYS A 261 -28.61 -8.57 0.16
C LYS A 261 -28.62 -7.46 -0.90
N VAL A 262 -27.60 -6.60 -0.91
CA VAL A 262 -27.60 -5.35 -1.70
C VAL A 262 -26.32 -5.25 -2.52
N TRP A 263 -26.48 -5.09 -3.84
CA TRP A 263 -25.36 -4.83 -4.73
C TRP A 263 -24.63 -3.55 -4.29
N GLY A 264 -23.30 -3.59 -4.17
CA GLY A 264 -22.51 -2.47 -3.65
C GLY A 264 -22.22 -2.55 -2.14
N MET A 265 -22.77 -3.52 -1.41
CA MET A 265 -22.51 -3.71 0.03
C MET A 265 -21.80 -5.05 0.27
N ASN A 266 -20.50 -5.02 0.54
CA ASN A 266 -19.64 -6.20 0.79
C ASN A 266 -19.67 -6.61 2.27
N SER A 267 -19.36 -7.88 2.54
CA SER A 267 -19.04 -8.42 3.87
C SER A 267 -17.53 -8.36 4.17
N TYR A 268 -17.10 -7.47 5.08
CA TYR A 268 -15.67 -7.27 5.40
C TYR A 268 -15.37 -7.38 6.90
N GLY A 269 -14.35 -8.16 7.24
CA GLY A 269 -14.19 -8.66 8.61
C GLY A 269 -15.30 -9.63 9.00
N ALA A 270 -15.97 -10.18 7.98
CA ALA A 270 -17.08 -11.09 8.07
C ALA A 270 -17.21 -11.86 6.76
N SER A 271 -17.90 -12.99 6.82
CA SER A 271 -18.45 -13.72 5.69
C SER A 271 -19.97 -13.70 5.82
N ASN A 272 -20.67 -13.27 4.77
CA ASN A 272 -22.12 -13.07 4.76
C ASN A 272 -22.86 -14.22 5.45
N ARG A 273 -23.59 -13.90 6.52
CA ARG A 273 -24.38 -14.80 7.39
C ARG A 273 -23.63 -15.98 8.05
N LYS A 274 -22.32 -16.14 7.81
CA LYS A 274 -21.55 -17.31 8.28
C LYS A 274 -20.68 -16.96 9.49
N GLN A 275 -19.90 -15.89 9.40
CA GLN A 275 -19.01 -15.50 10.49
C GLN A 275 -18.70 -14.01 10.47
N ALA A 276 -18.34 -13.44 11.61
CA ALA A 276 -17.90 -12.05 11.73
C ALA A 276 -16.86 -11.90 12.84
N MET A 277 -16.07 -10.83 12.83
CA MET A 277 -15.18 -10.52 13.94
C MET A 277 -15.88 -9.59 14.92
N PHE A 278 -16.04 -10.00 16.17
CA PHE A 278 -16.27 -9.05 17.25
C PHE A 278 -14.91 -8.42 17.58
N GLN A 279 -14.69 -7.20 17.07
CA GLN A 279 -13.40 -6.54 17.09
C GLN A 279 -13.54 -5.12 17.65
N PRO A 280 -13.12 -4.87 18.90
CA PRO A 280 -13.03 -3.53 19.46
C PRO A 280 -12.08 -2.64 18.64
N GLY A 281 -12.35 -1.33 18.64
CA GLY A 281 -11.49 -0.35 17.97
C GLY A 281 -10.04 -0.39 18.45
N SER A 282 -9.83 -0.79 19.71
CA SER A 282 -8.51 -0.92 20.35
C SER A 282 -7.66 -2.06 19.82
N SER A 283 -8.29 -3.08 19.25
CA SER A 283 -7.59 -4.24 18.68
C SER A 283 -6.96 -3.92 17.33
N TYR A 284 -7.50 -2.97 16.57
CA TYR A 284 -7.10 -2.80 15.17
C TYR A 284 -7.29 -1.39 14.62
N CYS A 285 -8.51 -0.83 14.70
CA CYS A 285 -8.85 0.42 14.01
C CYS A 285 -7.98 1.60 14.46
N GLU A 286 -7.72 1.73 15.76
CA GLU A 286 -6.95 2.85 16.34
C GLU A 286 -5.49 2.93 15.85
N ILE A 287 -5.00 1.88 15.19
CA ILE A 287 -3.63 1.84 14.66
C ILE A 287 -3.51 2.77 13.46
N CYS A 288 -4.53 2.82 12.60
CA CYS A 288 -4.44 3.56 11.33
C CYS A 288 -5.52 4.62 11.16
N HIS A 289 -6.71 4.42 11.72
CA HIS A 289 -7.85 5.33 11.59
C HIS A 289 -8.29 5.71 13.00
N THR A 290 -7.71 6.78 13.51
CA THR A 290 -7.59 6.96 14.95
C THR A 290 -8.59 7.98 15.47
N TRP A 291 -8.77 7.96 16.79
CA TRP A 291 -9.41 8.99 17.57
C TRP A 291 -8.79 9.00 18.96
N LYS A 292 -8.88 10.13 19.66
CA LYS A 292 -8.48 10.27 21.07
C LYS A 292 -9.52 11.08 21.82
N PHE A 293 -9.65 10.79 23.10
CA PHE A 293 -10.60 11.44 23.99
C PHE A 293 -9.89 12.32 25.03
N ASP A 294 -10.61 13.28 25.61
CA ASP A 294 -10.12 14.17 26.67
C ASP A 294 -10.61 13.79 28.09
N PHE A 295 -11.21 12.61 28.24
CA PHE A 295 -11.61 12.00 29.52
C PHE A 295 -10.45 11.97 30.52
N LYS A 296 -10.78 12.10 31.82
CA LYS A 296 -9.80 12.10 32.90
C LYS A 296 -9.45 10.71 33.40
N SER A 297 -10.28 9.71 33.10
CA SER A 297 -10.08 8.33 33.52
C SER A 297 -10.77 7.34 32.58
N GLN A 298 -10.42 6.06 32.69
CA GLN A 298 -11.14 4.99 31.97
C GLN A 298 -12.59 4.84 32.45
N ASP A 299 -12.89 5.13 33.71
CA ASP A 299 -14.26 5.07 34.24
C ASP A 299 -15.17 6.09 33.55
N GLU A 300 -14.68 7.31 33.30
CA GLU A 300 -15.41 8.32 32.53
C GLU A 300 -15.68 7.86 31.09
N LEU A 301 -14.68 7.26 30.44
CA LEU A 301 -14.83 6.67 29.10
C LEU A 301 -15.89 5.56 29.12
N PHE A 302 -15.81 4.62 30.06
CA PHE A 302 -16.74 3.50 30.16
C PHE A 302 -18.17 3.98 30.45
N ALA A 303 -18.33 5.02 31.28
CA ALA A 303 -19.61 5.68 31.53
C ALA A 303 -20.15 6.48 30.32
N ALA A 304 -19.38 6.64 29.24
CA ALA A 304 -19.84 7.23 27.98
C ALA A 304 -20.16 6.18 26.90
N LEU A 305 -19.65 4.94 27.02
CA LEU A 305 -19.91 3.88 26.05
C LEU A 305 -21.41 3.54 25.99
N GLY A 306 -21.96 3.49 24.77
CA GLY A 306 -23.40 3.35 24.54
C GLY A 306 -24.12 4.68 24.24
N ASP A 307 -23.46 5.82 24.46
CA ASP A 307 -23.93 7.15 24.10
C ASP A 307 -22.99 7.78 23.06
N ALA A 308 -23.41 7.74 21.79
CA ALA A 308 -22.63 8.28 20.69
C ALA A 308 -22.36 9.79 20.84
N LYS A 309 -23.33 10.57 21.32
CA LYS A 309 -23.20 12.03 21.41
C LYS A 309 -22.21 12.40 22.50
N LYS A 310 -22.29 11.74 23.66
CA LYS A 310 -21.34 11.92 24.76
C LYS A 310 -19.92 11.51 24.36
N LEU A 311 -19.74 10.38 23.66
CA LEU A 311 -18.42 10.01 23.16
C LEU A 311 -17.85 11.07 22.20
N ARG A 312 -18.66 11.52 21.22
CA ARG A 312 -18.23 12.51 20.23
C ARG A 312 -17.88 13.86 20.84
N SER A 313 -18.59 14.31 21.89
CA SER A 313 -18.29 15.57 22.58
C SER A 313 -16.94 15.56 23.30
N HIS A 314 -16.42 14.38 23.62
CA HIS A 314 -15.14 14.18 24.28
C HIS A 314 -13.98 13.86 23.31
N VAL A 315 -14.21 13.92 21.99
CA VAL A 315 -13.15 13.67 21.01
C VAL A 315 -12.28 14.91 20.84
N VAL A 316 -11.00 14.78 21.21
CA VAL A 316 -9.99 15.85 21.04
C VAL A 316 -9.32 15.80 19.65
N THR A 317 -9.15 14.59 19.09
CA THR A 317 -8.65 14.41 17.72
C THR A 317 -9.28 13.17 17.08
N LYS A 318 -9.44 13.20 15.76
CA LYS A 318 -9.94 12.09 14.93
C LYS A 318 -9.26 12.09 13.56
N GLY A 319 -9.25 10.93 12.93
CA GLY A 319 -8.48 10.71 11.70
C GLY A 319 -6.99 10.63 12.02
N VAL A 320 -6.17 10.65 10.97
CA VAL A 320 -4.70 10.76 11.13
C VAL A 320 -4.37 12.23 11.39
N GLY A 321 -4.62 12.68 12.63
CA GLY A 321 -4.36 14.04 13.09
C GLY A 321 -2.88 14.37 13.25
N CYS A 322 -2.57 15.65 13.49
CA CYS A 322 -1.19 16.14 13.64
C CYS A 322 -0.39 15.28 14.65
N GLU A 323 -0.97 15.08 15.83
CA GLU A 323 -0.35 14.41 16.97
C GLU A 323 -0.20 12.89 16.77
N GLU A 324 -0.94 12.28 15.85
CA GLU A 324 -0.74 10.86 15.51
C GLU A 324 0.55 10.62 14.74
N CYS A 325 1.09 11.68 14.11
CA CYS A 325 2.38 11.68 13.41
C CYS A 325 3.50 12.36 14.19
N HIS A 326 3.17 13.31 15.08
CA HIS A 326 4.13 14.14 15.81
C HIS A 326 4.17 13.89 17.33
N GLY A 327 3.31 13.03 17.86
CA GLY A 327 3.15 12.75 19.29
C GLY A 327 2.14 13.69 19.97
N ALA A 328 1.57 13.23 21.09
CA ALA A 328 0.59 13.98 21.90
C ALA A 328 1.20 15.29 22.44
N GLY A 329 0.63 16.43 22.05
CA GLY A 329 1.15 17.77 22.35
C GLY A 329 2.40 18.18 21.55
N ALA A 330 3.00 17.27 20.78
CA ALA A 330 4.23 17.47 20.01
C ALA A 330 5.33 18.18 20.82
N HIS A 331 5.73 19.39 20.43
CA HIS A 331 6.79 20.16 21.08
C HIS A 331 6.26 21.23 22.07
N LEU A 332 4.99 21.14 22.49
CA LEU A 332 4.43 22.03 23.50
C LEU A 332 4.98 21.68 24.90
N TYR A 333 5.00 22.67 25.79
CA TYR A 333 5.35 22.42 27.19
C TYR A 333 4.38 21.42 27.83
N GLY A 334 4.91 20.40 28.50
CA GLY A 334 4.11 19.31 29.08
C GLY A 334 3.66 18.23 28.08
N ALA A 335 4.07 18.31 26.81
CA ALA A 335 3.80 17.27 25.82
C ALA A 335 4.49 15.94 26.17
N ARG A 336 3.87 14.82 25.74
CA ARG A 336 4.51 13.49 25.73
C ARG A 336 5.10 13.15 24.35
N GLY A 337 4.95 14.05 23.39
CA GLY A 337 5.61 13.98 22.09
C GLY A 337 7.08 14.38 22.19
N ALA A 338 7.98 13.52 21.75
CA ALA A 338 9.40 13.83 21.68
C ALA A 338 10.06 13.21 20.44
N GLY A 339 10.56 14.08 19.54
CA GLY A 339 11.82 13.86 18.83
C GLY A 339 11.80 13.32 17.40
N MET A 340 10.79 12.55 16.95
CA MET A 340 10.82 11.92 15.62
C MET A 340 9.47 11.99 14.90
N PRO A 341 9.35 12.75 13.79
CA PRO A 341 8.16 12.73 12.96
C PRO A 341 7.95 11.34 12.33
N SER A 342 6.69 10.97 12.10
CA SER A 342 6.31 9.70 11.48
C SER A 342 7.08 9.40 10.19
N ASN A 343 7.61 8.18 10.09
CA ASN A 343 8.15 7.61 8.85
C ASN A 343 7.09 6.83 8.04
N CYS A 344 5.80 6.98 8.41
CA CYS A 344 4.62 6.34 7.80
C CYS A 344 4.43 4.85 8.12
N GLU A 345 5.39 4.15 8.75
CA GLU A 345 5.39 2.68 8.85
C GLU A 345 4.28 2.12 9.74
N ARG A 346 3.74 2.91 10.67
CA ARG A 346 2.61 2.53 11.52
C ARG A 346 1.43 2.07 10.67
N CYS A 347 1.12 2.81 9.60
CA CYS A 347 -0.10 2.63 8.81
C CYS A 347 0.15 2.08 7.40
N HIS A 348 1.34 2.33 6.83
CA HIS A 348 1.65 2.06 5.43
C HIS A 348 2.70 0.97 5.19
N GLN A 349 3.25 0.32 6.23
CA GLN A 349 4.23 -0.75 6.06
C GLN A 349 3.58 -2.11 5.82
N ARG A 350 2.87 -2.61 6.85
CA ARG A 350 2.16 -3.90 6.85
C ARG A 350 2.99 -5.06 6.25
N PHE A 351 4.13 -5.35 6.89
CA PHE A 351 4.90 -6.55 6.57
C PHE A 351 4.13 -7.81 6.93
N VAL A 352 4.53 -8.92 6.33
CA VAL A 352 4.29 -10.27 6.85
C VAL A 352 5.59 -11.04 6.81
N TYR A 353 5.84 -11.88 7.80
CA TYR A 353 6.93 -12.84 7.76
C TYR A 353 6.53 -14.02 6.89
N ASN A 354 7.41 -14.40 5.95
CA ASN A 354 7.18 -15.52 5.05
C ASN A 354 8.36 -16.51 5.17
N GLU A 355 8.05 -17.72 5.64
CA GLU A 355 9.07 -18.74 5.92
C GLU A 355 9.78 -19.22 4.64
N ASN A 356 9.09 -19.24 3.50
CA ASN A 356 9.69 -19.63 2.23
C ASN A 356 10.63 -18.54 1.73
N ASP A 357 10.22 -17.27 1.80
CA ASP A 357 11.11 -16.13 1.50
C ASP A 357 12.35 -16.14 2.40
N ALA A 358 12.18 -16.38 3.70
CA ALA A 358 13.27 -16.44 4.65
C ALA A 358 14.26 -17.59 4.36
N LYS A 359 13.75 -18.75 3.93
CA LYS A 359 14.58 -19.90 3.50
C LYS A 359 15.29 -19.62 2.17
N ALA A 360 14.59 -19.03 1.21
CA ALA A 360 15.14 -18.74 -0.11
C ALA A 360 16.21 -17.64 -0.07
N ASN A 361 16.00 -16.60 0.74
CA ASN A 361 16.95 -15.52 0.93
C ASN A 361 16.77 -14.83 2.29
N PHE A 362 17.68 -15.11 3.23
CA PHE A 362 17.66 -14.53 4.58
C PHE A 362 17.74 -13.00 4.61
N LYS A 363 18.18 -12.34 3.53
CA LYS A 363 18.21 -10.88 3.43
C LYS A 363 16.85 -10.27 3.09
N THR A 364 15.90 -11.08 2.61
CA THR A 364 14.56 -10.63 2.20
C THR A 364 13.43 -11.48 2.80
N PRO A 365 13.39 -11.73 4.12
CA PRO A 365 12.50 -12.70 4.75
C PRO A 365 11.05 -12.22 4.90
N PHE A 366 10.78 -10.93 4.66
CA PHE A 366 9.45 -10.35 4.78
C PHE A 366 8.78 -10.25 3.40
N ASN A 367 7.45 -10.27 3.41
CA ASN A 367 6.61 -10.01 2.26
C ASN A 367 5.57 -8.94 2.60
N VAL A 368 4.71 -8.65 1.62
CA VAL A 368 3.62 -7.71 1.70
C VAL A 368 2.40 -8.39 2.32
N TYR A 369 1.65 -7.70 3.19
CA TYR A 369 0.37 -8.22 3.66
C TYR A 369 -0.68 -8.28 2.53
N PHE A 370 -1.41 -9.39 2.45
CA PHE A 370 -2.43 -9.65 1.43
C PHE A 370 -3.83 -9.64 2.00
N LYS A 371 -4.75 -9.05 1.24
CA LYS A 371 -6.20 -9.16 1.44
C LYS A 371 -6.73 -10.14 0.41
N SER A 372 -6.82 -11.39 0.84
CA SER A 372 -7.06 -12.55 -0.01
C SER A 372 -5.96 -12.76 -1.05
N PHE A 373 -6.25 -12.56 -2.33
CA PHE A 373 -5.37 -12.86 -3.45
C PHE A 373 -4.54 -11.65 -3.93
N CYS A 374 -4.82 -10.45 -3.42
CA CYS A 374 -4.13 -9.22 -3.81
C CYS A 374 -3.43 -8.56 -2.61
N PRO A 375 -2.33 -7.80 -2.83
CA PRO A 375 -1.72 -6.96 -1.80
C PRO A 375 -2.76 -6.07 -1.13
N ALA A 376 -2.71 -5.91 0.19
CA ALA A 376 -3.63 -5.04 0.91
C ALA A 376 -3.31 -3.55 0.69
N CYS A 377 -4.28 -2.67 0.90
CA CYS A 377 -4.02 -1.24 1.10
C CYS A 377 -3.10 -1.00 2.32
N GLY A 378 -2.34 0.11 2.32
CA GLY A 378 -1.44 0.45 3.42
C GLY A 378 -0.18 -0.42 3.45
N THR A 379 0.24 -0.94 2.30
CA THR A 379 1.41 -1.81 2.15
C THR A 379 2.50 -1.19 1.29
N GLU A 380 2.41 0.11 0.99
CA GLU A 380 3.36 0.83 0.15
C GLU A 380 4.81 0.72 0.70
N GLY A 381 4.96 0.70 2.03
CA GLY A 381 6.22 0.49 2.73
C GLY A 381 6.81 -0.90 2.50
N SER A 382 6.04 -1.98 2.69
CA SER A 382 6.54 -3.34 2.45
C SER A 382 6.80 -3.63 0.97
N GLN A 383 5.99 -3.07 0.07
CA GLN A 383 6.21 -3.17 -1.39
C GLN A 383 7.51 -2.48 -1.80
N SER A 384 7.79 -1.30 -1.27
CA SER A 384 8.98 -0.52 -1.63
C SER A 384 10.26 -0.99 -0.92
N HIS A 385 10.16 -1.67 0.23
CA HIS A 385 11.30 -2.00 1.09
C HIS A 385 12.46 -2.71 0.37
N TYR A 386 12.13 -3.61 -0.56
CA TYR A 386 13.13 -4.36 -1.35
C TYR A 386 13.36 -3.78 -2.75
N SER A 387 12.88 -2.57 -3.03
CA SER A 387 13.14 -1.87 -4.29
C SER A 387 14.52 -1.23 -4.34
N LYS A 388 15.00 -0.89 -5.55
CA LYS A 388 16.21 -0.07 -5.72
C LYS A 388 16.07 1.32 -5.09
N HIS A 389 14.88 1.94 -5.13
CA HIS A 389 14.65 3.25 -4.52
C HIS A 389 14.91 3.20 -3.01
N TYR A 390 14.34 2.21 -2.32
CA TYR A 390 14.51 2.08 -0.87
C TYR A 390 15.96 1.75 -0.49
N GLN A 391 16.61 0.86 -1.26
CA GLN A 391 18.04 0.52 -1.10
C GLN A 391 18.96 1.74 -1.30
N LYS A 392 18.56 2.72 -2.11
CA LYS A 392 19.27 3.99 -2.33
C LYS A 392 18.88 5.09 -1.34
N GLY A 393 18.17 4.73 -0.26
CA GLY A 393 17.83 5.66 0.83
C GLY A 393 16.55 6.46 0.63
N MET A 394 15.81 6.26 -0.47
CA MET A 394 14.52 6.93 -0.67
C MET A 394 13.49 6.38 0.32
N ARG A 395 12.63 7.27 0.83
CA ARG A 395 11.51 6.98 1.74
C ARG A 395 10.25 7.71 1.27
N CYS A 396 9.13 7.47 1.92
CA CYS A 396 7.84 8.10 1.57
C CYS A 396 7.96 9.63 1.42
N THR A 397 8.63 10.28 2.39
CA THR A 397 8.82 11.73 2.46
C THR A 397 9.86 12.29 1.48
N THR A 398 10.60 11.42 0.77
CA THR A 398 11.44 11.81 -0.38
C THR A 398 10.57 12.30 -1.53
N CYS A 399 9.42 11.65 -1.76
CA CYS A 399 8.54 11.97 -2.87
C CYS A 399 7.24 12.68 -2.44
N HIS A 400 6.70 12.40 -1.25
CA HIS A 400 5.41 12.93 -0.81
C HIS A 400 5.53 14.12 0.14
N ASP A 401 4.62 15.11 0.00
CA ASP A 401 4.28 16.05 1.08
C ASP A 401 3.42 15.32 2.13
N PRO A 402 3.87 15.18 3.39
CA PRO A 402 3.13 14.47 4.43
C PRO A 402 1.84 15.20 4.87
N HIS A 403 1.71 16.51 4.61
CA HIS A 403 0.54 17.30 4.99
C HIS A 403 -0.50 17.39 3.87
N GLU A 404 -0.09 17.19 2.62
CA GLU A 404 -0.96 17.32 1.44
C GLU A 404 -1.04 16.01 0.64
N VAL A 405 -1.34 14.92 1.34
CA VAL A 405 -1.50 13.58 0.73
C VAL A 405 -2.73 13.44 -0.16
N THR A 406 -3.54 14.50 -0.28
CA THR A 406 -4.66 14.62 -1.20
C THR A 406 -4.74 16.09 -1.60
N ALA A 407 -4.11 16.43 -2.73
CA ALA A 407 -4.06 17.77 -3.29
C ALA A 407 -5.33 18.13 -4.08
N ASN A 408 -5.95 17.11 -4.69
CA ASN A 408 -7.27 17.25 -5.31
C ASN A 408 -8.39 17.17 -4.26
N ASP A 409 -9.63 17.43 -4.67
CA ASP A 409 -10.81 17.25 -3.82
C ASP A 409 -10.85 15.83 -3.20
N TRP A 410 -10.97 15.77 -1.87
CA TRP A 410 -11.03 14.54 -1.09
C TRP A 410 -12.28 13.71 -1.39
N ALA A 411 -13.37 14.33 -1.86
CA ALA A 411 -14.59 13.63 -2.25
C ALA A 411 -14.47 12.93 -3.63
N SER A 412 -13.41 13.20 -4.39
CA SER A 412 -13.15 12.57 -5.68
C SER A 412 -12.97 11.05 -5.59
N GLN A 413 -13.29 10.33 -6.68
CA GLN A 413 -12.88 8.92 -6.89
C GLN A 413 -11.37 8.74 -7.05
N TYR A 414 -10.62 9.82 -7.20
CA TYR A 414 -9.19 9.75 -7.42
C TYR A 414 -8.44 10.42 -6.27
N THR A 415 -7.20 9.97 -6.10
CA THR A 415 -6.26 10.55 -5.16
C THR A 415 -5.07 11.03 -5.97
N VAL A 416 -4.84 12.33 -5.94
CA VAL A 416 -3.65 13.00 -6.45
C VAL A 416 -2.90 13.53 -5.23
N PRO A 417 -1.85 12.83 -4.76
CA PRO A 417 -1.02 13.34 -3.68
C PRO A 417 -0.18 14.52 -4.18
N ASN A 418 0.14 15.47 -3.30
CA ASN A 418 1.15 16.47 -3.63
C ASN A 418 2.55 15.83 -3.58
N MET A 419 3.32 16.02 -4.65
CA MET A 419 4.63 15.40 -4.85
C MET A 419 5.74 16.45 -4.70
N LYS A 420 6.75 16.14 -3.90
CA LYS A 420 8.01 16.89 -3.80
C LYS A 420 8.98 16.56 -4.94
N LYS A 421 8.85 15.36 -5.48
CA LYS A 421 9.67 14.84 -6.58
C LYS A 421 8.81 14.02 -7.50
N GLU A 422 8.96 14.28 -8.78
CA GLU A 422 8.41 13.50 -9.86
C GLU A 422 9.46 12.53 -10.43
N CYS A 423 9.02 11.56 -11.24
CA CYS A 423 9.93 10.56 -11.82
C CYS A 423 11.03 11.21 -12.68
N GLN A 424 10.64 12.20 -13.50
CA GLN A 424 11.52 12.91 -14.42
C GLN A 424 12.60 13.76 -13.72
N ASP A 425 12.41 14.12 -12.45
CA ASP A 425 13.41 14.91 -11.69
C ASP A 425 14.71 14.12 -11.47
N CYS A 426 14.62 12.79 -11.46
CA CYS A 426 15.76 11.89 -11.27
C CYS A 426 16.06 11.04 -12.51
N HIS A 427 15.05 10.74 -13.34
CA HIS A 427 15.18 9.89 -14.53
C HIS A 427 15.16 10.72 -15.82
N THR A 428 16.11 11.65 -15.95
CA THR A 428 16.14 12.63 -17.05
C THR A 428 16.28 12.00 -18.43
N THR A 429 17.07 10.93 -18.59
CA THR A 429 17.18 10.21 -19.87
C THR A 429 15.85 9.57 -20.27
N ALA A 430 15.20 8.85 -19.35
CA ALA A 430 13.89 8.25 -19.63
C ALA A 430 12.83 9.32 -19.95
N ALA A 431 12.84 10.44 -19.23
CA ALA A 431 11.97 11.58 -19.50
C ALA A 431 12.22 12.20 -20.88
N TYR A 432 13.49 12.34 -21.27
CA TYR A 432 13.87 12.83 -22.58
C TYR A 432 13.40 11.92 -23.71
N PHE A 433 13.55 10.59 -23.55
CA PHE A 433 13.02 9.63 -24.52
C PHE A 433 11.51 9.77 -24.62
N PHE A 434 10.82 9.76 -23.48
CA PHE A 434 9.37 9.87 -23.41
C PHE A 434 8.83 11.18 -24.01
N SER A 435 9.60 12.29 -23.91
CA SER A 435 9.24 13.58 -24.50
C SER A 435 9.41 13.64 -26.02
N GLN A 436 10.09 12.68 -26.67
CA GLN A 436 10.23 12.64 -28.13
C GLN A 436 8.91 12.25 -28.85
N GLY A 437 7.83 12.05 -28.10
CA GLY A 437 6.51 11.76 -28.67
C GLY A 437 6.25 10.26 -28.84
N GLY A 438 5.26 9.94 -29.67
CA GLY A 438 4.83 8.57 -29.93
C GLY A 438 3.57 8.15 -29.16
N THR A 439 3.23 6.85 -29.25
CA THR A 439 1.93 6.30 -28.87
C THR A 439 1.53 6.56 -27.42
N HIS A 440 2.50 6.62 -26.49
CA HIS A 440 2.25 6.80 -25.06
C HIS A 440 2.71 8.15 -24.51
N SER A 441 3.17 9.08 -25.35
CA SER A 441 3.78 10.35 -24.92
C SER A 441 2.89 11.27 -24.06
N ARG A 442 1.57 11.03 -24.05
CA ARG A 442 0.60 11.75 -23.20
C ARG A 442 0.37 11.09 -21.83
N ASN A 443 0.96 9.92 -21.58
CA ASN A 443 0.81 9.22 -20.31
C ASN A 443 1.77 9.79 -19.26
N SER A 444 1.56 9.44 -17.98
CA SER A 444 2.56 9.64 -16.94
C SER A 444 3.45 8.41 -16.77
N CYS A 445 4.66 8.58 -16.21
CA CYS A 445 5.52 7.44 -15.86
C CYS A 445 4.81 6.46 -14.91
N ALA A 446 4.06 7.00 -13.93
CA ALA A 446 3.26 6.22 -12.97
C ALA A 446 2.18 5.35 -13.63
N SER A 447 1.71 5.71 -14.83
CA SER A 447 0.67 4.96 -15.54
C SER A 447 1.08 3.52 -15.87
N CYS A 448 2.37 3.24 -16.05
CA CYS A 448 2.89 1.89 -16.31
C CYS A 448 3.60 1.34 -15.07
N HIS A 449 4.36 2.19 -14.36
CA HIS A 449 5.24 1.76 -13.28
C HIS A 449 4.57 1.68 -11.90
N MET A 450 3.37 2.21 -11.73
CA MET A 450 2.63 2.19 -10.45
C MET A 450 1.16 1.80 -10.64
N PRO A 451 0.88 0.65 -11.31
CA PRO A 451 -0.49 0.22 -11.53
C PRO A 451 -1.23 0.03 -10.21
N LYS A 452 -2.55 0.26 -10.22
CA LYS A 452 -3.37 -0.10 -9.05
C LYS A 452 -3.43 -1.62 -8.95
N MET A 453 -2.88 -2.16 -7.86
CA MET A 453 -2.81 -3.59 -7.54
C MET A 453 -3.40 -3.90 -6.15
N GLY A 454 -3.45 -2.88 -5.28
CA GLY A 454 -3.79 -3.07 -3.88
C GLY A 454 -5.31 -3.18 -3.65
N SER A 455 -5.74 -4.25 -2.99
CA SER A 455 -7.08 -4.45 -2.47
C SER A 455 -7.27 -3.67 -1.16
N CYS A 456 -8.21 -2.72 -1.15
CA CYS A 456 -8.64 -2.08 0.10
C CYS A 456 -9.81 -2.83 0.73
N GLU A 457 -10.68 -3.40 -0.11
CA GLU A 457 -12.01 -3.89 0.26
C GLU A 457 -12.00 -5.36 0.68
N ASN A 458 -10.91 -6.08 0.41
CA ASN A 458 -10.79 -7.53 0.57
C ASN A 458 -11.86 -8.32 -0.20
N PHE A 459 -12.22 -7.85 -1.39
CA PHE A 459 -13.35 -8.38 -2.15
C PHE A 459 -12.92 -9.58 -2.99
N ALA A 460 -12.60 -10.68 -2.30
CA ALA A 460 -11.97 -11.87 -2.87
C ALA A 460 -12.68 -12.45 -4.10
N SER A 461 -14.02 -12.41 -4.14
CA SER A 461 -14.82 -12.97 -5.23
C SER A 461 -14.56 -12.30 -6.59
N ILE A 462 -14.09 -11.05 -6.60
CA ILE A 462 -13.77 -10.31 -7.83
C ILE A 462 -12.27 -10.15 -8.08
N GLN A 463 -11.41 -10.72 -7.23
CA GLN A 463 -9.97 -10.69 -7.44
C GLN A 463 -9.60 -11.71 -8.51
N ARG A 464 -8.84 -11.28 -9.52
CA ARG A 464 -8.31 -12.05 -10.65
C ARG A 464 -6.89 -11.53 -10.95
N PRO A 465 -5.89 -11.86 -10.10
CA PRO A 465 -4.56 -11.27 -10.19
C PRO A 465 -3.87 -11.54 -11.53
N ASP A 466 -4.13 -12.69 -12.16
CA ASP A 466 -3.58 -13.03 -13.48
C ASP A 466 -4.18 -12.21 -14.62
N LEU A 467 -5.39 -11.70 -14.41
CA LEU A 467 -6.12 -10.81 -15.32
C LEU A 467 -5.92 -9.32 -14.94
N ALA A 468 -5.11 -9.04 -13.92
CA ALA A 468 -4.85 -7.70 -13.39
C ALA A 468 -6.14 -6.90 -13.03
N GLY A 469 -7.05 -7.53 -12.30
CA GLY A 469 -8.29 -6.93 -11.80
C GLY A 469 -8.93 -7.77 -10.69
N PHE A 470 -10.14 -7.50 -10.22
CA PHE A 470 -10.91 -6.27 -10.38
C PHE A 470 -11.11 -5.54 -9.04
N ASP A 471 -10.50 -6.03 -7.95
CA ASP A 471 -10.35 -5.38 -6.64
C ASP A 471 -8.92 -4.86 -6.47
N ASN A 472 -8.65 -3.74 -7.12
CA ASN A 472 -7.31 -3.17 -7.29
C ASN A 472 -7.39 -1.63 -7.28
N VAL A 473 -7.52 -1.07 -6.08
CA VAL A 473 -7.92 0.33 -5.86
C VAL A 473 -6.81 1.22 -5.29
N ARG A 474 -5.62 0.66 -5.00
CA ARG A 474 -4.43 1.37 -4.50
C ARG A 474 -3.19 1.10 -5.36
N ALA A 475 -2.36 2.14 -5.55
CA ALA A 475 -1.17 2.10 -6.39
C ALA A 475 -0.08 1.25 -5.77
N SER A 476 0.59 0.46 -6.60
CA SER A 476 1.79 -0.23 -6.19
C SER A 476 2.97 0.72 -6.05
N HIS A 477 3.92 0.36 -5.19
CA HIS A 477 5.19 1.07 -4.96
C HIS A 477 6.37 0.14 -5.22
N ILE A 478 6.32 -0.55 -6.35
CA ILE A 478 7.32 -1.53 -6.81
C ILE A 478 8.21 -0.95 -7.92
N TRP A 479 7.62 -0.17 -8.84
CA TRP A 479 8.25 0.51 -9.99
C TRP A 479 8.86 -0.37 -11.07
N ARG A 480 9.66 -1.37 -10.71
CA ARG A 480 10.36 -2.25 -11.67
C ARG A 480 9.34 -3.06 -12.46
N ILE A 481 9.31 -2.92 -13.79
CA ILE A 481 8.55 -3.80 -14.68
C ILE A 481 9.46 -4.97 -15.11
N LEU A 482 8.93 -6.18 -15.08
CA LEU A 482 9.59 -7.38 -15.62
C LEU A 482 8.93 -7.76 -16.95
N VAL A 483 9.73 -7.78 -18.02
CA VAL A 483 9.30 -8.18 -19.35
C VAL A 483 9.52 -9.69 -19.48
N ASP A 484 8.45 -10.46 -19.26
CA ASP A 484 8.46 -11.92 -19.29
C ASP A 484 7.08 -12.43 -19.73
N PRO A 485 6.97 -13.51 -20.53
CA PRO A 485 5.69 -13.99 -21.03
C PRO A 485 4.83 -14.65 -19.93
N GLU A 486 5.42 -15.14 -18.84
CA GLU A 486 4.78 -16.06 -17.90
C GLU A 486 4.89 -15.60 -16.44
N LYS A 487 6.04 -15.03 -16.03
CA LYS A 487 6.27 -14.62 -14.63
C LYS A 487 5.23 -13.60 -14.18
N LYS A 488 4.61 -13.87 -13.04
CA LYS A 488 3.60 -13.01 -12.40
C LYS A 488 4.17 -12.29 -11.19
N THR A 489 3.71 -11.06 -10.92
CA THR A 489 4.05 -10.32 -9.70
C THR A 489 3.49 -10.98 -8.46
N ILE A 490 2.26 -11.47 -8.59
CA ILE A 490 1.49 -12.04 -7.51
C ILE A 490 1.43 -13.55 -7.73
N ASN A 491 1.88 -14.34 -6.77
CA ASN A 491 1.88 -15.80 -6.89
C ASN A 491 1.18 -16.48 -5.70
N PRO A 492 0.55 -17.65 -5.94
CA PRO A 492 0.10 -18.53 -4.88
C PRO A 492 1.31 -19.05 -4.07
N PRO A 493 1.08 -19.78 -2.96
CA PRO A 493 2.16 -20.44 -2.24
C PRO A 493 3.05 -21.27 -3.16
N GLU A 494 4.33 -21.34 -2.83
CA GLU A 494 5.31 -22.17 -3.54
C GLU A 494 4.84 -23.64 -3.61
N GLY A 495 5.08 -24.29 -4.75
CA GLY A 495 4.65 -25.66 -5.01
C GLY A 495 3.21 -25.82 -5.53
N THR A 496 2.43 -24.74 -5.61
CA THR A 496 1.09 -24.80 -6.21
C THR A 496 1.20 -24.92 -7.74
N THR A 497 0.59 -25.96 -8.32
CA THR A 497 0.66 -26.27 -9.77
C THR A 497 -0.45 -25.62 -10.59
N ASP A 498 -1.58 -25.26 -9.97
CA ASP A 498 -2.63 -24.47 -10.60
C ASP A 498 -2.82 -23.12 -9.88
N ARG A 499 -3.31 -22.12 -10.61
CA ARG A 499 -3.49 -20.76 -10.08
C ARG A 499 -4.95 -20.49 -9.72
N LYS A 500 -5.70 -21.54 -9.37
CA LYS A 500 -7.12 -21.40 -9.05
C LYS A 500 -7.29 -20.64 -7.74
N LEU A 501 -8.35 -19.84 -7.68
CA LEU A 501 -8.67 -18.96 -6.56
C LEU A 501 -9.48 -19.69 -5.49
N VAL A 502 -8.98 -20.84 -5.05
CA VAL A 502 -9.65 -21.70 -4.06
C VAL A 502 -9.26 -21.35 -2.62
N SER A 503 -8.03 -20.92 -2.39
CA SER A 503 -7.52 -20.55 -1.06
C SER A 503 -6.62 -19.33 -1.13
N PRO A 504 -6.88 -18.27 -0.35
CA PRO A 504 -6.04 -17.09 -0.31
C PRO A 504 -4.76 -17.26 0.53
N LYS A 505 -4.64 -18.35 1.30
CA LYS A 505 -3.54 -18.51 2.26
C LYS A 505 -2.19 -18.62 1.52
N GLY A 506 -1.25 -17.75 1.88
CA GLY A 506 0.15 -17.78 1.40
C GLY A 506 0.38 -17.20 0.01
N TRP A 507 -0.60 -16.50 -0.57
CA TRP A 507 -0.37 -15.61 -1.69
C TRP A 507 0.60 -14.49 -1.32
N HIS A 508 1.48 -14.11 -2.25
CA HIS A 508 2.58 -13.20 -1.95
C HIS A 508 3.03 -12.41 -3.20
N VAL A 509 3.76 -11.31 -2.96
CA VAL A 509 4.50 -10.62 -4.02
C VAL A 509 5.83 -11.35 -4.23
N THR A 510 6.06 -11.82 -5.44
CA THR A 510 7.29 -12.53 -5.80
C THR A 510 8.44 -11.58 -6.03
N LYS A 511 9.64 -12.08 -5.77
CA LYS A 511 10.89 -11.35 -5.91
C LYS A 511 11.76 -12.07 -6.93
N ASP A 512 12.31 -11.31 -7.87
CA ASP A 512 13.31 -11.77 -8.84
C ASP A 512 14.64 -11.11 -8.47
N ASP A 513 15.64 -11.91 -8.11
CA ASP A 513 16.91 -11.45 -7.54
C ASP A 513 16.68 -10.56 -6.29
N GLY A 514 15.87 -11.07 -5.36
CA GLY A 514 15.55 -10.41 -4.09
C GLY A 514 14.71 -9.12 -4.21
N ARG A 515 14.27 -8.74 -5.42
CA ARG A 515 13.53 -7.49 -5.67
C ARG A 515 12.15 -7.76 -6.26
N PRO A 516 11.08 -7.10 -5.77
CA PRO A 516 9.76 -7.22 -6.35
C PRO A 516 9.73 -6.62 -7.77
N TYR A 517 8.77 -7.05 -8.58
CA TYR A 517 8.55 -6.56 -9.93
C TYR A 517 7.06 -6.50 -10.28
N ILE A 518 6.73 -5.73 -11.31
CA ILE A 518 5.41 -5.61 -11.94
C ILE A 518 5.44 -6.40 -13.24
N ASP A 519 4.54 -7.37 -13.40
CA ASP A 519 4.38 -8.09 -14.66
C ASP A 519 3.64 -7.24 -15.71
N LEU A 520 3.74 -7.67 -16.97
CA LEU A 520 3.19 -6.91 -18.10
C LEU A 520 1.67 -6.83 -18.08
N MET A 521 0.96 -7.79 -17.49
CA MET A 521 -0.49 -7.73 -17.39
C MET A 521 -0.93 -6.60 -16.44
N TRP A 522 -0.29 -6.50 -15.28
CA TRP A 522 -0.51 -5.37 -14.37
C TRP A 522 -0.05 -4.04 -14.96
N SER A 523 1.07 -4.00 -15.69
CA SER A 523 1.55 -2.76 -16.30
C SER A 523 0.62 -2.25 -17.40
N CYS A 524 0.14 -3.12 -18.29
CA CYS A 524 -0.47 -2.69 -19.56
C CYS A 524 -1.97 -3.07 -19.68
N GLY A 525 -2.36 -4.25 -19.20
CA GLY A 525 -3.68 -4.86 -19.44
C GLY A 525 -4.68 -4.74 -18.27
N ARG A 526 -4.30 -4.09 -17.16
CA ARG A 526 -5.13 -4.00 -15.95
C ARG A 526 -6.51 -3.38 -16.22
N THR A 527 -7.50 -3.81 -15.44
CA THR A 527 -8.81 -3.13 -15.35
C THR A 527 -8.89 -2.46 -13.99
N ALA A 528 -8.95 -1.11 -13.94
CA ALA A 528 -8.87 -0.36 -12.70
C ALA A 528 -9.63 0.97 -12.78
N TYR A 529 -10.89 0.97 -12.35
CA TYR A 529 -11.75 2.16 -12.43
C TYR A 529 -11.28 3.33 -11.55
N GLN A 530 -10.56 3.02 -10.47
CA GLN A 530 -9.99 4.01 -9.56
C GLN A 530 -8.54 4.38 -9.89
N ASP A 531 -8.05 3.96 -11.05
CA ASP A 531 -6.80 4.43 -11.63
C ASP A 531 -7.08 5.58 -12.60
N LYS A 532 -6.83 6.82 -12.16
CA LYS A 532 -7.01 8.00 -13.02
C LYS A 532 -6.19 7.90 -14.31
N HIS A 533 -5.00 7.30 -14.25
CA HIS A 533 -4.16 7.14 -15.43
C HIS A 533 -4.77 6.19 -16.47
N VAL A 534 -5.46 5.13 -16.02
CA VAL A 534 -6.20 4.23 -16.93
C VAL A 534 -7.37 4.97 -17.56
N VAL A 535 -8.16 5.67 -16.74
CA VAL A 535 -9.39 6.34 -17.20
C VAL A 535 -9.07 7.44 -18.19
N ASP A 536 -8.11 8.30 -17.88
CA ASP A 536 -7.69 9.41 -18.75
C ASP A 536 -7.07 8.89 -20.06
N ALA A 537 -6.39 7.74 -20.02
CA ALA A 537 -5.82 7.07 -21.19
C ALA A 537 -6.81 6.09 -21.87
N MET A 538 -8.10 6.43 -21.90
CA MET A 538 -9.15 5.69 -22.60
C MET A 538 -9.29 4.20 -22.20
N GLY A 539 -8.94 3.87 -20.96
CA GLY A 539 -9.01 2.50 -20.43
C GLY A 539 -7.77 1.64 -20.70
N CYS A 540 -6.67 2.25 -21.16
CA CYS A 540 -5.44 1.54 -21.56
C CYS A 540 -5.76 0.31 -22.44
N HIS A 541 -5.17 -0.85 -22.15
CA HIS A 541 -5.40 -2.08 -22.90
C HIS A 541 -6.32 -3.08 -22.19
N SER A 542 -7.10 -2.63 -21.21
CA SER A 542 -8.08 -3.46 -20.51
C SER A 542 -9.09 -4.08 -21.48
N PRO A 543 -9.35 -5.41 -21.43
CA PRO A 543 -10.45 -6.03 -22.17
C PRO A 543 -11.84 -5.45 -21.83
N ILE A 544 -11.99 -4.91 -20.63
CA ILE A 544 -13.27 -4.50 -20.06
C ILE A 544 -13.49 -2.99 -20.20
N GLN A 545 -12.46 -2.19 -19.90
CA GLN A 545 -12.56 -0.74 -19.77
C GLN A 545 -12.04 0.02 -21.01
N SER A 546 -11.21 -0.62 -21.85
CA SER A 546 -10.60 0.06 -23.00
C SER A 546 -11.61 0.47 -24.07
N LYS A 547 -11.44 1.68 -24.58
CA LYS A 547 -12.15 2.22 -25.75
C LYS A 547 -11.42 1.95 -27.07
N PHE A 548 -10.24 1.33 -27.03
CA PHE A 548 -9.50 0.96 -28.24
C PHE A 548 -10.16 -0.21 -28.99
N PRO A 549 -9.80 -0.44 -30.27
CA PRO A 549 -10.20 -1.62 -31.03
C PRO A 549 -9.79 -2.92 -30.33
N GLU A 550 -10.45 -4.03 -30.66
CA GLU A 550 -10.20 -5.33 -30.01
C GLU A 550 -8.72 -5.78 -30.10
N SER A 551 -8.02 -5.47 -31.20
CA SER A 551 -6.59 -5.77 -31.37
C SER A 551 -5.65 -5.07 -30.36
N MET A 552 -6.17 -4.08 -29.64
CA MET A 552 -5.48 -3.30 -28.61
C MET A 552 -6.05 -3.55 -27.20
N ARG A 553 -6.89 -4.57 -27.04
CA ARG A 553 -7.41 -5.07 -25.77
C ARG A 553 -6.70 -6.37 -25.41
N PHE A 554 -5.83 -6.34 -24.42
CA PHE A 554 -4.92 -7.43 -24.13
C PHE A 554 -5.54 -8.36 -23.09
N LYS A 555 -5.91 -9.58 -23.52
CA LYS A 555 -6.56 -10.60 -22.68
C LYS A 555 -5.58 -11.46 -21.89
N ASP A 556 -4.30 -11.42 -22.25
CA ASP A 556 -3.25 -12.24 -21.63
C ASP A 556 -1.87 -11.54 -21.71
N GLN A 557 -0.97 -11.98 -20.84
CA GLN A 557 0.37 -11.42 -20.71
C GLN A 557 1.27 -11.68 -21.91
N LYS A 558 1.14 -12.86 -22.55
CA LYS A 558 1.98 -13.26 -23.67
C LYS A 558 1.74 -12.39 -24.90
N THR A 559 0.49 -11.99 -25.13
CA THR A 559 0.14 -10.99 -26.14
C THR A 559 0.86 -9.66 -25.91
N ILE A 560 0.93 -9.20 -24.66
CA ILE A 560 1.63 -7.95 -24.28
C ILE A 560 3.14 -8.12 -24.50
N TYR A 561 3.69 -9.24 -24.03
CA TYR A 561 5.10 -9.58 -24.20
C TYR A 561 5.53 -9.55 -25.67
N ASN A 562 4.77 -10.17 -26.56
CA ASN A 562 5.06 -10.18 -28.00
C ASN A 562 5.08 -8.75 -28.59
N LYS A 563 4.15 -7.88 -28.17
CA LYS A 563 4.12 -6.47 -28.60
C LYS A 563 5.30 -5.67 -28.05
N VAL A 564 5.69 -5.91 -26.80
CA VAL A 564 6.89 -5.28 -26.20
C VAL A 564 8.15 -5.74 -26.92
N LEU A 565 8.30 -7.03 -27.22
CA LEU A 565 9.43 -7.55 -27.98
C LEU A 565 9.52 -6.97 -29.39
N ALA A 566 8.39 -6.74 -30.06
CA ALA A 566 8.40 -6.11 -31.38
C ALA A 566 9.05 -4.71 -31.36
N TRP A 567 9.04 -4.00 -30.22
CA TRP A 567 9.80 -2.77 -30.02
C TRP A 567 11.22 -3.01 -29.50
N GLN A 568 11.40 -3.94 -28.57
CA GLN A 568 12.70 -4.16 -27.93
C GLN A 568 13.72 -4.88 -28.79
N THR A 569 13.31 -5.87 -29.58
CA THR A 569 14.24 -6.72 -30.35
C THR A 569 15.05 -5.92 -31.37
N PRO A 570 14.46 -5.09 -32.25
CA PRO A 570 15.25 -4.34 -33.24
C PRO A 570 16.24 -3.37 -32.59
N VAL A 571 15.86 -2.75 -31.47
CA VAL A 571 16.73 -1.84 -30.72
C VAL A 571 17.88 -2.58 -30.05
N LYS A 572 17.61 -3.72 -29.40
CA LYS A 572 18.62 -4.54 -28.73
C LYS A 572 19.63 -5.16 -29.71
N GLU A 573 19.14 -5.73 -30.82
CA GLU A 573 20.00 -6.32 -31.85
C GLU A 573 20.85 -5.26 -32.54
N GLY A 574 20.25 -4.12 -32.90
CA GLY A 574 20.98 -3.00 -33.48
C GLY A 574 22.05 -2.46 -32.52
N TYR A 575 21.72 -2.28 -31.24
CA TYR A 575 22.66 -1.86 -30.21
C TYR A 575 23.82 -2.86 -30.07
N ALA A 576 23.54 -4.17 -30.01
CA ALA A 576 24.57 -5.19 -29.92
C ALA A 576 25.52 -5.15 -31.12
N LYS A 577 24.98 -4.97 -32.33
CA LYS A 577 25.78 -4.79 -33.55
C LYS A 577 26.65 -3.53 -33.48
N VAL A 578 26.10 -2.39 -33.04
CA VAL A 578 26.86 -1.14 -32.89
C VAL A 578 28.04 -1.32 -31.94
N ILE A 579 27.82 -1.97 -30.78
CA ILE A 579 28.90 -2.23 -29.82
C ILE A 579 29.99 -3.13 -30.41
N ALA A 580 29.61 -4.18 -31.15
CA ALA A 580 30.56 -5.06 -31.82
C ALA A 580 31.36 -4.31 -32.90
N ASP A 581 30.70 -3.52 -33.74
CA ASP A 581 31.34 -2.72 -34.78
C ASP A 581 32.29 -1.67 -34.18
N LEU A 582 31.90 -1.00 -33.09
CA LEU A 582 32.74 -0.02 -32.40
C LEU A 582 34.03 -0.65 -31.86
N SER A 583 33.94 -1.87 -31.32
CA SER A 583 35.14 -2.63 -30.91
C SER A 583 36.04 -2.91 -32.10
N ASN A 584 35.47 -3.38 -33.22
CA ASN A 584 36.23 -3.65 -34.45
C ASN A 584 36.89 -2.39 -35.02
N ILE A 585 36.16 -1.27 -35.10
CA ILE A 585 36.69 0.03 -35.53
C ILE A 585 37.88 0.44 -34.67
N GLN A 586 37.78 0.29 -33.34
CA GLN A 586 38.87 0.62 -32.42
C GLN A 586 40.11 -0.24 -32.68
N ASP A 587 39.94 -1.53 -32.96
CA ASP A 587 41.07 -2.42 -33.27
C ASP A 587 41.69 -2.10 -34.63
N MET A 588 40.88 -1.85 -35.66
CA MET A 588 41.37 -1.44 -36.98
C MET A 588 42.13 -0.11 -36.93
N LEU A 589 41.66 0.87 -36.15
CA LEU A 589 42.30 2.19 -35.99
C LEU A 589 43.73 2.14 -35.42
N LYS A 590 44.07 1.08 -34.66
CA LYS A 590 45.42 0.89 -34.09
C LYS A 590 46.47 0.61 -35.17
N VAL A 591 46.05 -0.04 -36.27
CA VAL A 591 46.97 -0.51 -37.33
C VAL A 591 46.74 0.19 -38.67
N ALA A 592 45.61 0.87 -38.86
CA ALA A 592 45.26 1.53 -40.11
C ALA A 592 46.16 2.74 -40.40
N LYS A 593 46.67 2.81 -41.63
CA LYS A 593 47.39 3.98 -42.16
C LYS A 593 46.43 4.89 -42.92
N LEU A 594 45.71 5.73 -42.18
CA LEU A 594 44.74 6.69 -42.72
C LEU A 594 45.35 8.09 -42.88
N SER A 595 44.79 8.89 -43.81
CA SER A 595 45.03 10.33 -43.82
C SER A 595 44.50 10.98 -42.53
N THR A 596 44.98 12.18 -42.19
CA THR A 596 44.49 12.91 -41.02
C THR A 596 42.98 13.16 -41.11
N ALA A 597 42.47 13.49 -42.29
CA ALA A 597 41.05 13.74 -42.52
C ALA A 597 40.21 12.46 -42.34
N ASP A 598 40.63 11.35 -42.94
CA ASP A 598 39.90 10.07 -42.81
C ASP A 598 39.92 9.55 -41.38
N ARG A 599 41.06 9.67 -40.68
CA ARG A 599 41.17 9.29 -39.27
C ARG A 599 40.21 10.10 -38.41
N ALA A 600 40.19 11.42 -38.59
CA ALA A 600 39.28 12.30 -37.87
C ALA A 600 37.81 11.95 -38.16
N GLN A 601 37.48 11.67 -39.43
CA GLN A 601 36.12 11.31 -39.84
C GLN A 601 35.66 9.96 -39.25
N VAL A 602 36.53 8.94 -39.26
CA VAL A 602 36.23 7.63 -38.63
C VAL A 602 36.02 7.80 -37.13
N GLN A 603 36.87 8.59 -36.46
CA GLN A 603 36.74 8.86 -35.03
C GLN A 603 35.44 9.60 -34.68
N LEU A 604 35.05 10.58 -35.51
CA LEU A 604 33.79 11.29 -35.36
C LEU A 604 32.59 10.35 -35.47
N TYR A 605 32.52 9.52 -36.53
CA TYR A 605 31.44 8.54 -36.68
C TYR A 605 31.40 7.52 -35.53
N ALA A 606 32.55 7.03 -35.08
CA ALA A 606 32.62 6.12 -33.94
C ALA A 606 32.11 6.79 -32.65
N GLU A 607 32.39 8.08 -32.44
CA GLU A 607 31.90 8.81 -31.28
C GLU A 607 30.38 9.05 -31.35
N GLU A 608 29.85 9.50 -32.48
CA GLU A 608 28.40 9.68 -32.64
C GLU A 608 27.62 8.37 -32.43
N ALA A 609 28.12 7.26 -32.98
CA ALA A 609 27.55 5.93 -32.72
C ALA A 609 27.60 5.56 -31.22
N ARG A 610 28.71 5.87 -30.54
CA ARG A 610 28.87 5.62 -29.10
C ARG A 610 27.90 6.45 -28.27
N LEU A 611 27.70 7.73 -28.61
CA LEU A 611 26.75 8.62 -27.93
C LEU A 611 25.31 8.13 -28.08
N ASN A 612 24.91 7.73 -29.29
CA ASN A 612 23.57 7.16 -29.53
C ASN A 612 23.37 5.83 -28.79
N ALA A 613 24.37 4.94 -28.80
CA ALA A 613 24.32 3.70 -28.04
C ALA A 613 24.22 3.96 -26.52
N ALA A 614 24.98 4.93 -25.99
CA ALA A 614 24.94 5.29 -24.57
C ALA A 614 23.53 5.79 -24.15
N LYS A 615 22.91 6.67 -24.94
CA LYS A 615 21.53 7.15 -24.69
C LYS A 615 20.53 5.99 -24.58
N LEU A 616 20.59 5.02 -25.49
CA LEU A 616 19.73 3.84 -25.49
C LEU A 616 19.94 2.96 -24.24
N LYS A 617 21.20 2.76 -23.86
CA LYS A 617 21.57 1.98 -22.67
C LYS A 617 21.10 2.65 -21.38
N ASP A 618 21.27 3.96 -21.28
CA ASP A 618 20.93 4.75 -20.09
C ASP A 618 19.42 4.91 -19.91
N ASP A 619 18.66 5.01 -21.00
CA ASP A 619 17.19 4.90 -20.97
C ASP A 619 16.75 3.53 -20.47
N GLY A 620 17.36 2.46 -21.00
CA GLY A 620 17.18 1.08 -20.53
C GLY A 620 15.80 0.48 -20.80
N SER A 621 14.86 1.21 -21.42
CA SER A 621 13.54 0.67 -21.83
C SER A 621 13.61 -0.14 -23.11
N TRP A 622 14.71 0.01 -23.86
CA TRP A 622 14.94 -0.61 -25.16
C TRP A 622 13.82 -0.29 -26.15
N GLY A 623 13.38 0.96 -26.21
CA GLY A 623 12.35 1.39 -27.15
C GLY A 623 10.94 1.50 -26.57
N VAL A 624 10.67 1.00 -25.37
CA VAL A 624 9.29 1.10 -24.82
C VAL A 624 8.91 2.54 -24.46
N HIS A 625 9.85 3.36 -23.98
CA HIS A 625 9.58 4.77 -23.68
C HIS A 625 9.33 5.61 -24.95
N ALA A 626 10.01 5.30 -26.06
CA ALA A 626 9.80 5.96 -27.35
C ALA A 626 10.21 5.04 -28.52
N PRO A 627 9.28 4.23 -29.07
CA PRO A 627 9.63 3.18 -30.03
C PRO A 627 10.28 3.71 -31.31
N LYS A 628 9.69 4.75 -31.91
CA LYS A 628 10.20 5.34 -33.16
C LYS A 628 11.56 6.01 -32.97
N PHE A 629 11.68 6.83 -31.92
CA PHE A 629 12.92 7.54 -31.63
C PHE A 629 14.07 6.60 -31.28
N SER A 630 13.81 5.56 -30.48
CA SER A 630 14.84 4.58 -30.13
C SER A 630 15.31 3.79 -31.35
N LYS A 631 14.37 3.46 -32.27
CA LYS A 631 14.71 2.83 -33.54
C LYS A 631 15.55 3.75 -34.43
N GLN A 632 15.21 5.04 -34.50
CA GLN A 632 16.01 6.03 -35.22
C GLN A 632 17.44 6.11 -34.67
N LEU A 633 17.62 6.26 -33.35
CA LEU A 633 18.95 6.37 -32.75
C LEU A 633 19.83 5.15 -33.04
N VAL A 634 19.25 3.94 -33.00
CA VAL A 634 20.01 2.72 -33.29
C VAL A 634 20.36 2.62 -34.77
N ASP A 635 19.46 3.02 -35.67
CA ASP A 635 19.69 3.02 -37.12
C ASP A 635 20.76 4.04 -37.53
N GLU A 636 20.74 5.22 -36.93
CA GLU A 636 21.79 6.24 -37.09
C GLU A 636 23.14 5.72 -36.60
N ALA A 637 23.18 5.10 -35.40
CA ALA A 637 24.41 4.53 -34.86
C ALA A 637 24.98 3.42 -35.77
N GLN A 638 24.14 2.55 -36.31
CA GLN A 638 24.55 1.54 -37.29
C GLN A 638 25.06 2.16 -38.59
N THR A 639 24.45 3.27 -39.03
CA THR A 639 24.90 4.00 -40.21
C THR A 639 26.29 4.58 -39.97
N TYR A 640 26.53 5.21 -38.82
CA TYR A 640 27.83 5.75 -38.46
C TYR A 640 28.92 4.66 -38.38
N THR A 641 28.64 3.52 -37.73
CA THR A 641 29.62 2.42 -37.68
C THR A 641 29.89 1.84 -39.07
N ALA A 642 28.88 1.72 -39.93
CA ALA A 642 29.05 1.27 -41.30
C ALA A 642 29.93 2.23 -42.13
N GLN A 643 29.74 3.56 -42.00
CA GLN A 643 30.56 4.55 -42.69
C GLN A 643 32.02 4.54 -42.19
N ALA A 644 32.23 4.45 -40.87
CA ALA A 644 33.55 4.30 -40.28
C ALA A 644 34.29 3.06 -40.80
N LEU A 645 33.61 1.90 -40.82
CA LEU A 645 34.16 0.66 -41.36
C LEU A 645 34.43 0.75 -42.87
N ALA A 646 33.60 1.45 -43.64
CA ALA A 646 33.81 1.63 -45.07
C ALA A 646 35.12 2.37 -45.37
N ILE A 647 35.41 3.46 -44.64
CA ILE A 647 36.67 4.20 -44.75
C ILE A 647 37.86 3.31 -44.40
N LEU A 648 37.77 2.59 -43.26
CA LEU A 648 38.83 1.68 -42.81
C LEU A 648 39.09 0.53 -43.80
N ASN A 649 38.03 -0.05 -44.38
CA ASN A 649 38.14 -1.14 -45.34
C ASN A 649 38.64 -0.69 -46.72
N ALA A 650 38.33 0.53 -47.14
CA ALA A 650 38.84 1.11 -48.39
C ALA A 650 40.37 1.20 -48.36
N GLN A 651 40.94 1.54 -47.20
CA GLN A 651 42.40 1.58 -46.98
C GLN A 651 43.05 0.19 -47.06
N GLN A 652 42.43 -0.84 -46.47
CA GLN A 652 42.95 -2.21 -46.56
C GLN A 652 43.00 -2.74 -48.00
N LYS A 653 42.06 -2.31 -48.87
CA LYS A 653 42.07 -2.67 -50.29
C LYS A 653 43.18 -1.96 -51.07
N THR A 654 43.55 -0.74 -50.68
CA THR A 654 44.66 0.00 -51.30
C THR A 654 46.03 -0.47 -50.83
N ALA A 655 46.15 -1.00 -49.60
CA ALA A 655 47.40 -1.55 -49.07
C ALA A 655 47.74 -2.99 -49.54
N LYS A 656 46.80 -3.68 -50.21
CA LYS A 656 46.99 -5.00 -50.83
C LYS A 656 47.30 -4.95 -52.33
N LYS A 657 47.31 -3.75 -52.92
CA LYS A 657 47.96 -3.46 -54.21
C LYS A 657 49.29 -2.81 -53.92
#